data_AF-A0A4S5E9V3-F1
#
_entry.id   AF-A0A4S5E9V3-F1
#
_cell.length_a   1.000
_cell.length_b   1.000
_cell.length_c   1.000
_cell.angle_alpha   90.00
_cell.angle_beta   90.00
_cell.angle_gamma   90.00
#
_symmetry.space_group_name_H-M   'P 1'
#
loop_
_entity.id
_entity.type
_entity.pdbx_description
1 polymer ?
#
loop_
_entity_poly.entity_id
_entity_poly.type
_entity_poly.pdbx_seq_one_letter_code
_entity_poly.pdbx_strand_id
1 'polypeptide(L)'
;MLTVLIAMFALALVAPALFSRLGRSAFFILAAAPAAAFGWLLVMLPDVLSADQGALVGGDAPPSVTVPWIPGVHLELAFRLDALAAVLCILVLGVGALVLFYCARYFKDDDADLGAFGAQLLAFAAAMFGLVLADDLILLFIFWELTTILSYLLIGYSRHRLSARRSALQALIVTTAGGLTMLVGLIILGEGAGTYRISEILAGADALAARGTIIDVAIALVLVGAITKSALVPFHFWLPAAMAAPTPVSAYLHAAAMVKAGIFLIARFAPGFSETTLWYPMIFLLGMTTMLLGGWRALRQFDLKLVLAYGTVSQLGFLTMVVGLGGRDGAVAGLGLLLAHGFFKATLFLVAGIIDHEAGTRDLRKLSGVGSASPALFVVALVAAASMAGVPPLVGFVAKEAVYEAFVVQAEEGIIGTLLLGGVVLGSILTFAYSARFVWGGFALKHGTPRTDFAKVPVAFLLAPAVLAVASVVFGLWPDPLDILVQPYATTFTSTVAAPHLALWHGIGLSFVLTVVTLGAGVALFLLRGPVERLQSRLPHVREAAAVYWSVLGVLDVVARWVTGRTQRGSLAFYLYVILATAVLVPLTALVLLRAPMATDVQWAQSPAEVVVALAILVGIVGALRARRRFTGVLMVSVTGYGLVLIYALHGAPDLALTQMLVETIVLVAFVLALRSLPSGLWSRAGNQRRLLRGGLSIAFGSIIAVIAVSAAASRTAAPISLAYPELAYTEGGGANTVNVLLVDIRAWDTFGEITVLALAATGIASLIFIRGRSDTRKRAVDVEDGSVDRTQESLDAGGRAEAARELAAHFAEAARDPWLVAGRTLAPERRSIIFEVITRLLFHTVIVLSIYLLFAGHSLPGGGFAGGLLAGIALTIRYLAGGRFELGEATPLSAGALLGTGLLVAFMSAMVPLVFGGAVLQSYILEFSLPLIGDVEFATSTFFDIGVYLIVVGLVLDVLRSLGSELDVRTETGPLPQDESAQDAAVPSTIEEVRP
;
A
#
# COMPACT_ATOMS: atom_id res chain seq x y z
N MET A 1 6.55 34.83 -8.53
CA MET A 1 5.75 33.61 -8.28
C MET A 1 6.51 32.60 -7.41
N LEU A 2 7.52 31.91 -7.95
CA LEU A 2 8.26 30.87 -7.22
C LEU A 2 8.88 31.37 -5.91
N THR A 3 9.51 32.55 -5.92
CA THR A 3 10.08 33.16 -4.71
C THR A 3 9.05 33.39 -3.61
N VAL A 4 7.84 33.84 -3.98
CA VAL A 4 6.74 34.07 -3.03
C VAL A 4 6.30 32.74 -2.42
N LEU A 5 6.13 31.72 -3.24
CA LEU A 5 5.75 30.38 -2.82
C LEU A 5 6.79 29.78 -1.86
N ILE A 6 8.08 29.84 -2.21
CA ILE A 6 9.20 29.37 -1.39
C ILE A 6 9.23 30.13 -0.06
N ALA A 7 9.09 31.45 -0.08
CA ALA A 7 9.10 32.27 1.14
C ALA A 7 7.97 31.90 2.11
N MET A 8 6.75 31.65 1.59
CA MET A 8 5.63 31.23 2.43
C MET A 8 5.84 29.85 3.05
N PHE A 9 6.34 28.87 2.28
CA PHE A 9 6.66 27.54 2.83
C PHE A 9 7.84 27.57 3.81
N ALA A 10 8.88 28.36 3.53
CA ALA A 10 10.02 28.53 4.43
C ALA A 10 9.57 29.16 5.76
N LEU A 11 8.72 30.18 5.73
CA LEU A 11 8.17 30.79 6.94
C LEU A 11 7.27 29.80 7.70
N ALA A 12 6.48 28.98 7.00
CA ALA A 12 5.69 27.93 7.63
C ALA A 12 6.56 26.92 8.38
N LEU A 13 7.72 26.54 7.82
CA LEU A 13 8.67 25.63 8.46
C LEU A 13 9.29 26.21 9.74
N VAL A 14 9.56 27.52 9.75
CA VAL A 14 10.14 28.24 10.89
C VAL A 14 9.08 28.64 11.94
N ALA A 15 7.79 28.60 11.60
CA ALA A 15 6.70 29.03 12.47
C ALA A 15 6.75 28.44 13.89
N PRO A 16 7.00 27.13 14.13
CA PRO A 16 7.08 26.60 15.50
C PRO A 16 8.11 27.31 16.38
N ALA A 17 9.24 27.75 15.82
CA ALA A 17 10.27 28.51 16.54
C ALA A 17 9.87 29.98 16.78
N LEU A 18 9.01 30.56 15.93
CA LEU A 18 8.45 31.89 16.17
C LEU A 18 7.42 31.85 17.31
N PHE A 19 6.58 30.83 17.34
CA PHE A 19 5.57 30.66 18.39
C PHE A 19 6.17 30.39 19.77
N SER A 20 7.31 29.70 19.85
CA SER A 20 8.00 29.50 21.13
C SER A 20 8.55 30.80 21.74
N ARG A 21 8.75 31.85 20.92
CA ARG A 21 9.26 33.16 21.39
C ARG A 21 8.17 34.22 21.55
N LEU A 22 7.21 34.25 20.64
CA LEU A 22 6.23 35.35 20.52
C LEU A 22 4.80 34.93 20.91
N GLY A 23 4.59 33.66 21.26
CA GLY A 23 3.26 33.11 21.55
C GLY A 23 2.29 33.35 20.40
N ARG A 24 1.04 33.69 20.70
CA ARG A 24 0.03 33.98 19.67
C ARG A 24 0.33 35.22 18.83
N SER A 25 1.22 36.12 19.25
CA SER A 25 1.59 37.30 18.45
C SER A 25 2.39 36.92 17.20
N ALA A 26 2.96 35.71 17.14
CA ALA A 26 3.58 35.16 15.94
C ALA A 26 2.62 35.13 14.73
N PHE A 27 1.31 35.04 14.95
CA PHE A 27 0.32 35.11 13.89
C PHE A 27 0.36 36.41 13.08
N PHE A 28 0.78 37.54 13.66
CA PHE A 28 0.95 38.79 12.91
C PHE A 28 2.09 38.69 11.89
N ILE A 29 3.19 38.01 12.26
CA ILE A 29 4.30 37.74 11.36
C ILE A 29 3.86 36.77 10.26
N LEU A 30 3.13 35.71 10.64
CA LEU A 30 2.60 34.78 9.63
C LEU A 30 1.62 35.45 8.67
N ALA A 31 0.79 36.38 9.14
CA ALA A 31 -0.14 37.15 8.32
C ALA A 31 0.57 38.10 7.35
N ALA A 32 1.77 38.60 7.72
CA ALA A 32 2.55 39.49 6.87
C ALA A 32 3.02 38.81 5.58
N ALA A 33 3.25 37.49 5.57
CA ALA A 33 3.69 36.77 4.37
C ALA A 33 2.64 36.75 3.24
N PRO A 34 1.39 36.27 3.44
CA PRO A 34 0.36 36.39 2.42
C PRO A 34 -0.05 37.84 2.16
N ALA A 35 0.09 38.76 3.12
CA ALA A 35 -0.13 40.20 2.86
C ALA A 35 0.92 40.78 1.91
N ALA A 36 2.20 40.43 2.08
CA ALA A 36 3.27 40.83 1.18
C ALA A 36 3.12 40.17 -0.21
N ALA A 37 2.70 38.90 -0.24
CA ALA A 37 2.35 38.21 -1.48
C ALA A 37 1.17 38.88 -2.20
N PHE A 38 0.15 39.33 -1.45
CA PHE A 38 -0.97 40.10 -1.99
C PHE A 38 -0.50 41.45 -2.54
N GLY A 39 0.39 42.15 -1.84
CA GLY A 39 1.03 43.37 -2.35
C GLY A 39 1.82 43.13 -3.65
N TRP A 40 2.58 42.04 -3.72
CA TRP A 40 3.27 41.61 -4.94
C TRP A 40 2.28 41.33 -6.09
N LEU A 41 1.15 40.66 -5.81
CA LEU A 41 0.11 40.41 -6.80
C LEU A 41 -0.48 41.71 -7.36
N LEU A 42 -0.74 42.71 -6.50
CA LEU A 42 -1.24 44.01 -6.95
C LEU A 42 -0.26 44.74 -7.88
N VAL A 43 1.05 44.56 -7.68
CA VAL A 43 2.08 45.10 -8.57
C VAL A 43 2.10 44.39 -9.93
N MET A 44 1.83 43.08 -9.96
CA MET A 44 1.78 42.30 -11.21
C MET A 44 0.45 42.45 -11.96
N LEU A 45 -0.59 42.98 -11.31
CA LEU A 45 -1.95 43.01 -11.85
C LEU A 45 -2.04 43.74 -13.20
N PRO A 46 -1.39 44.90 -13.44
CA PRO A 46 -1.42 45.55 -14.74
C PRO A 46 -0.94 44.63 -15.88
N ASP A 47 0.17 43.93 -15.68
CA ASP A 47 0.74 43.00 -16.67
C ASP A 47 -0.22 41.85 -16.98
N VAL A 48 -0.89 41.32 -15.95
CA VAL A 48 -1.88 40.24 -16.09
C VAL A 48 -3.13 40.70 -16.84
N LEU A 49 -3.60 41.91 -16.56
CA LEU A 49 -4.82 42.46 -17.15
C LEU A 49 -4.63 42.90 -18.61
N SER A 50 -3.42 43.32 -18.98
CA SER A 50 -3.07 43.65 -20.37
C SER A 50 -2.70 42.45 -21.23
N ALA A 51 -2.44 41.29 -20.62
CA ALA A 51 -2.01 40.10 -21.34
C ALA A 51 -3.14 39.47 -22.18
N ASP A 52 -2.79 38.93 -23.34
CA ASP A 52 -3.64 38.03 -24.11
C ASP A 52 -3.71 36.67 -23.40
N GLN A 53 -4.85 36.41 -22.75
CA GLN A 53 -5.03 35.21 -21.93
C GLN A 53 -4.91 33.90 -22.74
N GLY A 54 -5.13 33.95 -24.06
CA GLY A 54 -4.99 32.81 -24.97
C GLY A 54 -3.56 32.58 -25.47
N ALA A 55 -2.66 33.58 -25.32
CA ALA A 55 -1.28 33.46 -25.79
C ALA A 55 -0.46 32.48 -24.92
N LEU A 56 0.19 31.52 -25.57
CA LEU A 56 1.02 30.49 -24.90
C LEU A 56 2.40 31.03 -24.50
N VAL A 57 3.04 31.80 -25.39
CA VAL A 57 4.41 32.31 -25.24
C VAL A 57 4.49 33.72 -25.84
N GLY A 58 5.30 34.61 -25.26
CA GLY A 58 5.56 35.95 -25.78
C GLY A 58 5.51 37.03 -24.71
N GLY A 59 5.78 38.28 -25.10
CA GLY A 59 5.69 39.44 -24.20
C GLY A 59 4.26 39.78 -23.77
N ASP A 60 3.28 39.46 -24.61
CA ASP A 60 1.85 39.68 -24.35
C ASP A 60 1.18 38.51 -23.64
N ALA A 61 1.89 37.39 -23.41
CA ALA A 61 1.35 36.23 -22.71
C ALA A 61 1.33 36.46 -21.18
N PRO A 62 0.37 35.86 -20.45
CA PRO A 62 0.33 35.92 -19.00
C PRO A 62 1.68 35.55 -18.35
N PRO A 63 2.09 36.28 -17.29
CA PRO A 63 3.35 36.00 -16.60
C PRO A 63 3.45 34.52 -16.20
N SER A 64 4.52 33.87 -16.64
CA SER A 64 4.74 32.44 -16.40
C SER A 64 6.19 32.12 -16.03
N VAL A 65 6.36 31.05 -15.27
CA VAL A 65 7.67 30.51 -14.86
C VAL A 65 7.61 29.01 -15.02
N THR A 66 8.50 28.46 -15.84
CA THR A 66 8.60 27.03 -16.10
C THR A 66 9.99 26.54 -15.75
N VAL A 67 10.08 25.52 -14.90
CA VAL A 67 11.34 24.86 -14.53
C VAL A 67 11.20 23.37 -14.82
N PRO A 68 12.06 22.77 -15.67
CA PRO A 68 12.05 21.33 -15.91
C PRO A 68 12.25 20.55 -14.60
N TRP A 69 11.42 19.54 -14.33
CA TRP A 69 11.52 18.74 -13.10
C TRP A 69 11.92 17.29 -13.38
N ILE A 70 11.12 16.57 -14.18
CA ILE A 70 11.39 15.20 -14.58
C ILE A 70 11.17 15.08 -16.10
N PRO A 71 12.20 15.40 -16.91
CA PRO A 71 12.06 15.48 -18.37
C PRO A 71 11.63 14.15 -19.03
N GLY A 72 12.03 13.00 -18.48
CA GLY A 72 11.72 11.69 -19.05
C GLY A 72 10.23 11.31 -19.06
N VAL A 73 9.40 12.03 -18.31
CA VAL A 73 7.94 11.88 -18.27
C VAL A 73 7.24 13.21 -18.55
N HIS A 74 7.95 14.17 -19.15
CA HIS A 74 7.44 15.50 -19.51
C HIS A 74 6.79 16.26 -18.33
N LEU A 75 7.36 16.13 -17.12
CA LEU A 75 6.87 16.84 -15.93
C LEU A 75 7.68 18.12 -15.66
N GLU A 76 6.97 19.22 -15.47
CA GLU A 76 7.55 20.54 -15.27
C GLU A 76 6.94 21.26 -14.05
N LEU A 77 7.76 22.03 -13.34
CA LEU A 77 7.26 23.00 -12.36
C LEU A 77 6.82 24.26 -13.12
N ALA A 78 5.61 24.21 -13.64
CA ALA A 78 5.08 25.19 -14.55
C ALA A 78 3.98 26.04 -13.88
N PHE A 79 4.25 27.33 -13.73
CA PHE A 79 3.38 28.29 -13.06
C PHE A 79 2.95 29.40 -14.03
N ARG A 80 1.66 29.74 -14.06
CA ARG A 80 1.09 30.80 -14.92
C ARG A 80 0.11 31.66 -14.12
N LEU A 81 0.26 32.98 -14.21
CA LEU A 81 -0.60 33.98 -13.58
C LEU A 81 -1.51 34.61 -14.63
N ASP A 82 -2.55 33.90 -15.03
CA ASP A 82 -3.65 34.44 -15.83
C ASP A 82 -4.71 35.13 -14.96
N ALA A 83 -5.72 35.73 -15.61
CA ALA A 83 -6.77 36.48 -14.94
C ALA A 83 -7.61 35.64 -13.96
N LEU A 84 -7.90 34.39 -14.29
CA LEU A 84 -8.60 33.48 -13.38
C LEU A 84 -7.74 33.20 -12.14
N ALA A 85 -6.47 32.86 -12.33
CA ALA A 85 -5.53 32.64 -11.25
C ALA A 85 -5.37 33.89 -10.38
N ALA A 86 -5.31 35.09 -10.97
CA ALA A 86 -5.19 36.35 -10.25
C ALA A 86 -6.41 36.64 -9.34
N VAL A 87 -7.63 36.44 -9.83
CA VAL A 87 -8.87 36.57 -9.04
C VAL A 87 -8.86 35.63 -7.84
N LEU A 88 -8.45 34.38 -8.03
CA LEU A 88 -8.35 33.43 -6.93
C LEU A 88 -7.20 33.77 -5.98
N CYS A 89 -6.06 34.25 -6.47
CA CYS A 89 -4.94 34.70 -5.64
C CYS A 89 -5.33 35.87 -4.74
N ILE A 90 -6.18 36.80 -5.21
CA ILE A 90 -6.72 37.89 -4.39
C ILE A 90 -7.45 37.33 -3.16
N LEU A 91 -8.28 36.31 -3.35
CA LEU A 91 -8.99 35.69 -2.24
C LEU A 91 -8.05 34.88 -1.33
N VAL A 92 -7.23 34.01 -1.91
CA VAL A 92 -6.32 33.13 -1.17
C VAL A 92 -5.37 33.97 -0.30
N LEU A 93 -4.69 34.95 -0.89
CA LEU A 93 -3.70 35.76 -0.19
C LEU A 93 -4.35 36.83 0.71
N GLY A 94 -5.35 37.55 0.20
CA GLY A 94 -6.02 38.61 0.95
C GLY A 94 -6.81 38.09 2.14
N VAL A 95 -7.72 37.13 1.92
CA VAL A 95 -8.47 36.52 3.03
C VAL A 95 -7.54 35.70 3.92
N GLY A 96 -6.53 35.01 3.36
CA GLY A 96 -5.54 34.26 4.14
C GLY A 96 -4.77 35.14 5.12
N ALA A 97 -4.33 36.33 4.69
CA ALA A 97 -3.70 37.31 5.56
C ALA A 97 -4.63 37.79 6.68
N LEU A 98 -5.88 38.11 6.36
CA LEU A 98 -6.87 38.56 7.34
C LEU A 98 -7.25 37.45 8.34
N VAL A 99 -7.35 36.20 7.90
CA VAL A 99 -7.62 35.06 8.78
C VAL A 99 -6.44 34.80 9.72
N LEU A 100 -5.21 34.82 9.22
CA LEU A 100 -4.02 34.69 10.08
C LEU A 100 -3.93 35.85 11.09
N PHE A 101 -4.23 37.08 10.65
CA PHE A 101 -4.30 38.23 11.55
C PHE A 101 -5.36 38.03 12.65
N TYR A 102 -6.53 37.51 12.28
CA TYR A 102 -7.62 37.20 13.22
C TYR A 102 -7.22 36.12 14.24
N CYS A 103 -6.44 35.10 13.84
CA CYS A 103 -5.96 34.04 14.74
C CYS A 103 -5.21 34.59 15.97
N ALA A 104 -4.49 35.71 15.82
CA ALA A 104 -3.74 36.34 16.92
C ALA A 104 -4.61 36.74 18.12
N ARG A 105 -5.91 37.01 17.89
CA ARG A 105 -6.87 37.38 18.94
C ARG A 105 -7.92 36.30 19.21
N TYR A 106 -8.09 35.35 18.30
CA TYR A 106 -8.98 34.21 18.50
C TYR A 106 -8.42 33.17 19.49
N PHE A 107 -7.12 32.87 19.41
CA PHE A 107 -6.47 31.91 20.30
C PHE A 107 -5.97 32.58 21.59
N LYS A 108 -5.92 31.80 22.66
CA LYS A 108 -5.33 32.19 23.95
C LYS A 108 -3.86 31.78 24.00
N ASP A 109 -3.10 32.37 24.91
CA ASP A 109 -1.66 32.12 25.03
C ASP A 109 -1.33 30.69 25.56
N ASP A 110 -2.29 30.05 26.21
CA ASP A 110 -2.21 28.70 26.79
C ASP A 110 -2.75 27.58 25.87
N ASP A 111 -3.25 27.92 24.69
CA ASP A 111 -3.68 26.92 23.71
C ASP A 111 -2.48 26.08 23.25
N ALA A 112 -2.63 24.76 23.28
CA ALA A 112 -1.57 23.83 22.91
C ALA A 112 -1.33 23.82 21.39
N ASP A 113 -0.06 23.56 21.00
CA ASP A 113 0.34 23.31 19.61
C ASP A 113 0.07 24.44 18.58
N LEU A 114 -0.05 25.69 19.04
CA LEU A 114 -0.26 26.85 18.16
C LEU A 114 0.81 26.99 17.06
N GLY A 115 2.07 26.62 17.34
CA GLY A 115 3.16 26.65 16.37
C GLY A 115 2.94 25.72 15.18
N ALA A 116 2.51 24.48 15.44
CA ALA A 116 2.20 23.50 14.40
C ALA A 116 0.94 23.93 13.62
N PHE A 117 -0.08 24.42 14.31
CA PHE A 117 -1.30 24.94 13.68
C PHE A 117 -1.01 26.13 12.75
N GLY A 118 -0.23 27.12 13.22
CA GLY A 118 0.15 28.28 12.43
C GLY A 118 0.98 27.91 11.20
N ALA A 119 1.93 26.98 11.36
CA ALA A 119 2.69 26.40 10.26
C ALA A 119 1.77 25.76 9.21
N GLN A 120 0.84 24.90 9.65
CA GLN A 120 -0.09 24.21 8.76
C GLN A 120 -1.03 25.17 8.03
N LEU A 121 -1.52 26.21 8.70
CA LEU A 121 -2.43 27.18 8.09
C LEU A 121 -1.72 28.06 7.04
N LEU A 122 -0.47 28.49 7.31
CA LEU A 122 0.32 29.22 6.34
C LEU A 122 0.76 28.32 5.16
N ALA A 123 1.20 27.09 5.44
CA ALA A 123 1.50 26.10 4.40
C ALA A 123 0.27 25.80 3.54
N PHE A 124 -0.92 25.79 4.13
CA PHE A 124 -2.17 25.58 3.40
C PHE A 124 -2.49 26.76 2.49
N ALA A 125 -2.22 28.00 2.94
CA ALA A 125 -2.31 29.18 2.08
C ALA A 125 -1.29 29.14 0.93
N ALA A 126 -0.06 28.72 1.20
CA ALA A 126 0.97 28.54 0.17
C ALA A 126 0.59 27.44 -0.83
N ALA A 127 0.05 26.31 -0.37
CA ALA A 127 -0.41 25.22 -1.23
C ALA A 127 -1.58 25.63 -2.11
N MET A 128 -2.54 26.38 -1.58
CA MET A 128 -3.63 26.96 -2.38
C MET A 128 -3.13 27.98 -3.40
N PHE A 129 -2.15 28.81 -3.03
CA PHE A 129 -1.51 29.73 -3.97
C PHE A 129 -0.78 28.97 -5.08
N GLY A 130 -0.04 27.92 -4.76
CA GLY A 130 0.58 27.03 -5.76
C GLY A 130 -0.45 26.35 -6.67
N LEU A 131 -1.57 25.88 -6.12
CA LEU A 131 -2.65 25.22 -6.85
C LEU A 131 -3.25 26.12 -7.94
N VAL A 132 -3.54 27.38 -7.60
CA VAL A 132 -4.19 28.31 -8.53
C VAL A 132 -3.22 28.82 -9.61
N LEU A 133 -1.92 28.79 -9.33
CA LEU A 133 -0.88 29.15 -10.29
C LEU A 133 -0.43 27.97 -11.16
N ALA A 134 -0.81 26.74 -10.83
CA ALA A 134 -0.34 25.57 -11.55
C ALA A 134 -0.86 25.57 -13.00
N ASP A 135 0.07 25.41 -13.93
CA ASP A 135 -0.19 25.31 -15.37
C ASP A 135 0.33 23.98 -15.93
N ASP A 136 0.59 23.02 -15.05
CA ASP A 136 0.85 21.60 -15.34
C ASP A 136 -0.17 20.76 -14.56
N LEU A 137 -0.79 19.77 -15.21
CA LEU A 137 -1.86 18.93 -14.63
C LEU A 137 -1.39 18.16 -13.38
N ILE A 138 -0.17 17.63 -13.41
CA ILE A 138 0.38 16.84 -12.31
C ILE A 138 0.81 17.76 -11.17
N LEU A 139 1.37 18.93 -11.49
CA LEU A 139 1.66 19.95 -10.47
C LEU A 139 0.38 20.44 -9.79
N LEU A 140 -0.70 20.67 -10.55
CA LEU A 140 -2.02 20.99 -10.02
C LEU A 140 -2.49 19.89 -9.06
N PHE A 141 -2.34 18.62 -9.44
CA PHE A 141 -2.68 17.49 -8.58
C PHE A 141 -1.82 17.41 -7.30
N ILE A 142 -0.51 17.71 -7.38
CA ILE A 142 0.38 17.75 -6.22
C ILE A 142 -0.10 18.81 -5.21
N PHE A 143 -0.37 20.03 -5.66
CA PHE A 143 -0.92 21.05 -4.77
C PHE A 143 -2.35 20.71 -4.32
N TRP A 144 -3.11 20.01 -5.14
CA TRP A 144 -4.45 19.52 -4.79
C TRP A 144 -4.42 18.57 -3.60
N GLU A 145 -3.53 17.58 -3.61
CA GLU A 145 -3.39 16.66 -2.47
C GLU A 145 -2.68 17.32 -1.29
N LEU A 146 -1.74 18.25 -1.52
CA LEU A 146 -1.13 19.01 -0.43
C LEU A 146 -2.18 19.82 0.36
N THR A 147 -3.14 20.43 -0.33
CA THR A 147 -4.28 21.10 0.33
C THR A 147 -5.20 20.10 1.05
N THR A 148 -5.40 18.89 0.50
CA THR A 148 -6.14 17.81 1.17
C THR A 148 -5.49 17.45 2.50
N ILE A 149 -4.19 17.15 2.50
CA ILE A 149 -3.43 16.74 3.69
C ILE A 149 -3.42 17.85 4.74
N LEU A 150 -3.13 19.09 4.34
CA LEU A 150 -3.08 20.22 5.28
C LEU A 150 -4.47 20.53 5.85
N SER A 151 -5.53 20.45 5.06
CA SER A 151 -6.90 20.61 5.55
C SER A 151 -7.29 19.52 6.56
N TYR A 152 -6.87 18.27 6.34
CA TYR A 152 -7.06 17.17 7.27
C TYR A 152 -6.43 17.47 8.64
N LEU A 153 -5.19 17.95 8.64
CA LEU A 153 -4.49 18.35 9.87
C LEU A 153 -5.20 19.51 10.59
N LEU A 154 -5.64 20.52 9.83
CA LEU A 154 -6.35 21.68 10.38
C LEU A 154 -7.74 21.33 10.95
N ILE A 155 -8.49 20.43 10.29
CA ILE A 155 -9.77 19.92 10.82
C ILE A 155 -9.53 19.07 12.08
N GLY A 156 -8.44 18.30 12.08
CA GLY A 156 -8.00 17.45 13.19
C GLY A 156 -7.32 18.17 14.36
N TYR A 157 -7.33 19.52 14.41
CA TYR A 157 -6.63 20.31 15.43
C TYR A 157 -6.88 19.80 16.86
N SER A 158 -8.15 19.59 17.24
CA SER A 158 -8.50 19.01 18.54
C SER A 158 -8.39 17.48 18.55
N ARG A 159 -7.16 16.95 18.37
CA ARG A 159 -6.89 15.51 18.21
C ARG A 159 -7.39 14.62 19.35
N HIS A 160 -7.57 15.15 20.55
CA HIS A 160 -8.12 14.41 21.69
C HIS A 160 -9.63 14.12 21.55
N ARG A 161 -10.37 14.88 20.73
CA ARG A 161 -11.80 14.66 20.49
C ARG A 161 -12.00 13.64 19.38
N LEU A 162 -12.64 12.51 19.71
CA LEU A 162 -12.98 11.46 18.74
C LEU A 162 -13.82 11.98 17.57
N SER A 163 -14.73 12.93 17.83
CA SER A 163 -15.54 13.57 16.77
C SER A 163 -14.68 14.34 15.77
N ALA A 164 -13.71 15.14 16.24
CA ALA A 164 -12.79 15.88 15.38
C ALA A 164 -11.93 14.95 14.52
N ARG A 165 -11.40 13.86 15.11
CA ARG A 165 -10.63 12.84 14.36
C ARG A 165 -11.48 12.15 13.29
N ARG A 166 -12.72 11.77 13.61
CA ARG A 166 -13.64 11.13 12.65
C ARG A 166 -14.00 12.08 11.52
N SER A 167 -14.31 13.35 11.82
CA SER A 167 -14.59 14.38 10.81
C SER A 167 -13.39 14.63 9.90
N ALA A 168 -12.18 14.71 10.46
CA ALA A 168 -10.96 14.88 9.68
C ALA A 168 -10.74 13.70 8.73
N LEU A 169 -10.81 12.46 9.23
CA LEU A 169 -10.66 11.26 8.40
C LEU A 169 -11.73 11.16 7.32
N GLN A 170 -12.98 11.54 7.62
CA GLN A 170 -14.05 11.58 6.63
C GLN A 170 -13.74 12.58 5.50
N ALA A 171 -13.26 13.78 5.83
CA ALA A 171 -12.85 14.76 4.84
C ALA A 171 -11.68 14.24 3.98
N LEU A 172 -10.65 13.64 4.61
CA LEU A 172 -9.50 13.07 3.92
C LEU A 172 -9.92 11.97 2.94
N ILE A 173 -10.67 10.96 3.40
CA ILE A 173 -11.09 9.82 2.57
C ILE A 173 -11.92 10.28 1.37
N VAL A 174 -12.90 11.18 1.59
CA VAL A 174 -13.79 11.64 0.52
C VAL A 174 -13.03 12.48 -0.51
N THR A 175 -12.17 13.40 -0.05
CA THR A 175 -11.47 14.31 -0.96
C THR A 175 -10.29 13.65 -1.67
N THR A 176 -9.58 12.72 -1.02
CA THR A 176 -8.54 11.90 -1.68
C THR A 176 -9.15 10.89 -2.66
N ALA A 177 -10.30 10.28 -2.36
CA ALA A 177 -10.98 9.41 -3.34
C ALA A 177 -11.37 10.18 -4.61
N GLY A 178 -11.88 11.40 -4.44
CA GLY A 178 -12.14 12.30 -5.56
C GLY A 178 -10.87 12.75 -6.29
N GLY A 179 -9.82 13.10 -5.55
CA GLY A 179 -8.52 13.49 -6.10
C GLY A 179 -7.86 12.38 -6.93
N LEU A 180 -7.87 11.13 -6.44
CA LEU A 180 -7.36 9.97 -7.17
C LEU A 180 -8.19 9.66 -8.41
N THR A 181 -9.51 9.85 -8.35
CA THR A 181 -10.38 9.73 -9.52
C THR A 181 -10.05 10.79 -10.57
N MET A 182 -9.85 12.04 -10.12
CA MET A 182 -9.39 13.14 -10.96
C MET A 182 -8.02 12.85 -11.58
N LEU A 183 -7.06 12.29 -10.84
CA LEU A 183 -5.74 11.92 -11.36
C LEU A 183 -5.83 11.01 -12.58
N VAL A 184 -6.73 10.02 -12.56
CA VAL A 184 -6.98 9.16 -13.73
C VAL A 184 -7.45 9.99 -14.93
N GLY A 185 -8.38 10.92 -14.71
CA GLY A 185 -8.84 11.84 -15.76
C GLY A 185 -7.73 12.76 -16.29
N LEU A 186 -6.89 13.31 -15.41
CA LEU A 186 -5.75 14.16 -15.78
C LEU A 186 -4.71 13.39 -16.61
N ILE A 187 -4.43 12.13 -16.26
CA ILE A 187 -3.51 11.28 -17.05
C ILE A 187 -4.09 11.02 -18.44
N ILE A 188 -5.37 10.68 -18.55
CA ILE A 188 -6.02 10.45 -19.86
C ILE A 188 -6.00 11.71 -20.72
N LEU A 189 -6.26 12.89 -20.13
CA LEU A 189 -6.19 14.17 -20.84
C LEU A 189 -4.76 14.50 -21.29
N GLY A 190 -3.77 14.35 -20.41
CA GLY A 190 -2.38 14.67 -20.70
C GLY A 190 -1.79 13.77 -21.79
N GLU A 191 -2.02 12.45 -21.71
CA GLU A 191 -1.63 11.49 -22.74
C GLU A 191 -2.40 11.73 -24.06
N GLY A 192 -3.68 12.11 -23.97
CA GLY A 192 -4.49 12.44 -25.12
C GLY A 192 -4.00 13.69 -25.87
N ALA A 193 -3.54 14.70 -25.13
CA ALA A 193 -3.01 15.95 -25.67
C ALA A 193 -1.52 15.86 -26.07
N GLY A 194 -0.77 14.91 -25.52
CA GLY A 194 0.68 14.79 -25.70
C GLY A 194 1.50 15.78 -24.87
N THR A 195 0.87 16.45 -23.91
CA THR A 195 1.47 17.45 -23.01
C THR A 195 0.69 17.50 -21.71
N TYR A 196 1.34 17.80 -20.59
CA TYR A 196 0.68 18.04 -19.30
C TYR A 196 0.43 19.53 -19.03
N ARG A 197 0.80 20.42 -19.95
CA ARG A 197 0.62 21.87 -19.83
C ARG A 197 -0.84 22.26 -20.04
N ILE A 198 -1.48 22.86 -19.03
CA ILE A 198 -2.92 23.18 -19.05
C ILE A 198 -3.24 24.19 -20.16
N SER A 199 -2.43 25.25 -20.28
CA SER A 199 -2.56 26.25 -21.34
C SER A 199 -2.52 25.65 -22.76
N GLU A 200 -1.62 24.70 -23.03
CA GLU A 200 -1.54 24.01 -24.32
C GLU A 200 -2.73 23.07 -24.57
N ILE A 201 -3.18 22.36 -23.53
CA ILE A 201 -4.38 21.50 -23.60
C ILE A 201 -5.62 22.32 -23.96
N LEU A 202 -5.79 23.50 -23.34
CA LEU A 202 -6.92 24.39 -23.63
C LEU A 202 -6.85 24.98 -25.04
N ALA A 203 -5.65 25.34 -25.53
CA ALA A 203 -5.47 25.80 -26.90
C ALA A 203 -5.81 24.73 -27.95
N GLY A 204 -5.62 23.44 -27.61
CA GLY A 204 -5.96 22.29 -28.45
C GLY A 204 -7.31 21.63 -28.14
N ALA A 205 -8.18 22.27 -27.34
CA ALA A 205 -9.37 21.62 -26.76
C ALA A 205 -10.35 21.10 -27.82
N ASP A 206 -10.61 21.85 -28.90
CA ASP A 206 -11.52 21.43 -29.98
C ASP A 206 -11.09 20.11 -30.64
N ALA A 207 -9.79 19.99 -30.92
CA ALA A 207 -9.20 18.79 -31.50
C ALA A 207 -9.24 17.61 -30.52
N LEU A 208 -9.12 17.88 -29.22
CA LEU A 208 -9.20 16.86 -28.18
C LEU A 208 -10.64 16.38 -27.99
N ALA A 209 -11.61 17.30 -27.89
CA ALA A 209 -13.03 17.00 -27.79
C ALA A 209 -13.53 16.14 -28.96
N ALA A 210 -12.99 16.36 -30.17
CA ALA A 210 -13.29 15.54 -31.35
C ALA A 210 -12.88 14.06 -31.22
N ARG A 211 -12.04 13.68 -30.25
CA ARG A 211 -11.67 12.27 -29.99
C ARG A 211 -12.77 11.45 -29.30
N GLY A 212 -13.89 12.07 -28.95
CA GLY A 212 -15.12 11.38 -28.51
C GLY A 212 -15.09 10.90 -27.06
N THR A 213 -15.71 9.75 -26.80
CA THR A 213 -16.09 9.27 -25.45
C THR A 213 -14.96 9.22 -24.43
N ILE A 214 -13.72 8.95 -24.85
CA ILE A 214 -12.60 8.86 -23.90
C ILE A 214 -12.29 10.20 -23.23
N ILE A 215 -12.44 11.31 -23.96
CA ILE A 215 -12.21 12.66 -23.43
C ILE A 215 -13.41 13.11 -22.59
N ASP A 216 -14.63 12.79 -23.01
CA ASP A 216 -15.84 13.01 -22.19
C ASP A 216 -15.71 12.31 -20.81
N VAL A 217 -15.24 11.06 -20.80
CA VAL A 217 -14.97 10.32 -19.56
C VAL A 217 -13.83 10.96 -18.78
N ALA A 218 -12.74 11.38 -19.43
CA ALA A 218 -11.63 12.03 -18.76
C ALA A 218 -12.06 13.33 -18.05
N ILE A 219 -12.85 14.17 -18.73
CA ILE A 219 -13.43 15.40 -18.16
C ILE A 219 -14.39 15.05 -17.01
N ALA A 220 -15.25 14.05 -17.16
CA ALA A 220 -16.12 13.60 -16.08
C ALA A 220 -15.32 13.16 -14.84
N LEU A 221 -14.24 12.42 -15.01
CA LEU A 221 -13.34 12.01 -13.92
C LEU A 221 -12.65 13.23 -13.26
N VAL A 222 -12.23 14.22 -14.05
CA VAL A 222 -11.70 15.49 -13.53
C VAL A 222 -12.75 16.24 -12.72
N LEU A 223 -13.99 16.30 -13.21
CA LEU A 223 -15.11 16.92 -12.50
C LEU A 223 -15.46 16.20 -11.20
N VAL A 224 -15.28 14.88 -11.09
CA VAL A 224 -15.45 14.17 -9.80
C VAL A 224 -14.51 14.74 -8.72
N GLY A 225 -13.29 15.11 -9.08
CA GLY A 225 -12.38 15.87 -8.21
C GLY A 225 -13.00 17.19 -7.74
N ALA A 226 -13.48 18.01 -8.69
CA ALA A 226 -14.12 19.29 -8.36
C ALA A 226 -15.35 19.13 -7.46
N ILE A 227 -16.19 18.13 -7.75
CA ILE A 227 -17.45 17.85 -7.06
C ILE A 227 -17.19 17.44 -5.61
N THR A 228 -16.22 16.56 -5.38
CA THR A 228 -15.86 16.09 -4.03
C THR A 228 -15.24 17.21 -3.19
N LYS A 229 -14.30 17.99 -3.74
CA LYS A 229 -13.60 19.07 -3.03
C LYS A 229 -14.47 20.30 -2.77
N SER A 230 -15.46 20.57 -3.64
CA SER A 230 -16.44 21.65 -3.45
C SER A 230 -17.71 21.18 -2.74
N ALA A 231 -17.69 19.98 -2.14
CA ALA A 231 -18.77 19.47 -1.31
C ALA A 231 -20.15 19.51 -2.01
N LEU A 232 -20.21 19.15 -3.29
CA LEU A 232 -21.46 18.96 -4.02
C LEU A 232 -22.12 17.64 -3.62
N VAL A 233 -23.44 17.53 -3.81
CA VAL A 233 -24.18 16.28 -3.65
C VAL A 233 -23.61 15.22 -4.60
N PRO A 234 -23.34 13.97 -4.16
CA PRO A 234 -23.67 13.38 -2.85
C PRO A 234 -22.59 13.52 -1.76
N PHE A 235 -21.47 14.19 -2.04
CA PHE A 235 -20.30 14.30 -1.16
C PHE A 235 -20.37 15.47 -0.17
N HIS A 236 -21.45 16.25 -0.15
CA HIS A 236 -21.58 17.47 0.66
C HIS A 236 -21.44 17.27 2.18
N PHE A 237 -21.56 16.04 2.68
CA PHE A 237 -21.63 15.75 4.12
C PHE A 237 -20.32 15.96 4.89
N TRP A 238 -19.15 15.92 4.24
CA TRP A 238 -17.89 16.15 4.93
C TRP A 238 -17.73 17.61 5.37
N LEU A 239 -18.32 18.55 4.63
CA LEU A 239 -18.16 19.99 4.86
C LEU A 239 -18.85 20.47 6.16
N PRO A 240 -20.11 20.09 6.48
CA PRO A 240 -20.68 20.32 7.81
C PRO A 240 -19.93 19.60 8.92
N ALA A 241 -19.43 18.38 8.68
CA ALA A 241 -18.67 17.62 9.68
C ALA A 241 -17.33 18.31 10.02
N ALA A 242 -16.72 19.01 9.05
CA ALA A 242 -15.50 19.80 9.23
C ALA A 242 -15.68 21.04 10.14
N MET A 243 -16.92 21.38 10.55
CA MET A 243 -17.18 22.45 11.55
C MET A 243 -16.69 22.12 12.97
N ALA A 244 -16.08 20.94 13.16
CA ALA A 244 -15.27 20.60 14.32
C ALA A 244 -13.99 21.46 14.42
N ALA A 245 -13.52 22.01 13.29
CA ALA A 245 -12.33 22.85 13.23
C ALA A 245 -12.50 24.20 13.95
N PRO A 246 -11.39 24.84 14.38
CA PRO A 246 -11.39 26.24 14.82
C PRO A 246 -12.03 27.16 13.77
N THR A 247 -12.73 28.22 14.22
CA THR A 247 -13.45 29.11 13.29
C THR A 247 -12.57 29.78 12.23
N PRO A 248 -11.33 30.20 12.51
CA PRO A 248 -10.45 30.76 11.48
C PRO A 248 -10.20 29.79 10.33
N VAL A 249 -10.05 28.49 10.64
CA VAL A 249 -9.92 27.43 9.63
C VAL A 249 -11.20 27.36 8.81
N SER A 250 -12.37 27.30 9.44
CA SER A 250 -13.66 27.30 8.72
C SER A 250 -13.81 28.54 7.83
N ALA A 251 -13.44 29.73 8.30
CA ALA A 251 -13.49 30.94 7.50
C ALA A 251 -12.64 30.82 6.24
N TYR A 252 -11.39 30.37 6.38
CA TYR A 252 -10.48 30.28 5.23
C TYR A 252 -10.88 29.17 4.25
N LEU A 253 -11.15 27.96 4.76
CA LEU A 253 -11.50 26.79 3.94
C LEU A 253 -12.78 27.03 3.13
N HIS A 254 -13.78 27.72 3.70
CA HIS A 254 -15.09 27.91 3.09
C HIS A 254 -15.21 29.18 2.24
N ALA A 255 -14.37 30.19 2.51
CA ALA A 255 -14.47 31.47 1.85
C ALA A 255 -13.41 31.71 0.80
N ALA A 256 -12.20 31.16 0.91
CA ALA A 256 -11.11 31.54 0.00
C ALA A 256 -10.32 30.35 -0.58
N ALA A 257 -10.31 29.22 0.11
CA ALA A 257 -9.34 28.17 -0.14
C ALA A 257 -9.97 26.86 -0.63
N MET A 258 -10.10 25.86 0.26
CA MET A 258 -10.33 24.45 -0.11
C MET A 258 -11.53 24.26 -1.04
N VAL A 259 -12.69 24.84 -0.68
CA VAL A 259 -13.92 24.61 -1.44
C VAL A 259 -13.96 25.35 -2.77
N LYS A 260 -13.09 26.35 -2.94
CA LYS A 260 -12.94 27.08 -4.20
C LYS A 260 -12.00 26.38 -5.17
N ALA A 261 -11.19 25.42 -4.73
CA ALA A 261 -10.30 24.67 -5.62
C ALA A 261 -11.07 23.91 -6.70
N GLY A 262 -12.21 23.30 -6.38
CA GLY A 262 -13.04 22.64 -7.39
C GLY A 262 -13.79 23.61 -8.29
N ILE A 263 -14.26 24.76 -7.76
CA ILE A 263 -14.84 25.83 -8.60
C ILE A 263 -13.79 26.40 -9.56
N PHE A 264 -12.56 26.58 -9.09
CA PHE A 264 -11.42 26.99 -9.91
C PHE A 264 -11.13 25.95 -11.00
N LEU A 265 -11.16 24.65 -10.67
CA LEU A 265 -10.96 23.59 -11.67
C LEU A 265 -12.05 23.63 -12.76
N ILE A 266 -13.31 23.82 -12.37
CA ILE A 266 -14.42 23.97 -13.32
C ILE A 266 -14.19 25.20 -14.20
N ALA A 267 -13.88 26.36 -13.61
CA ALA A 267 -13.56 27.57 -14.36
C ALA A 267 -12.38 27.35 -15.33
N ARG A 268 -11.34 26.66 -14.87
CA ARG A 268 -10.11 26.41 -15.64
C ARG A 268 -10.37 25.61 -16.91
N PHE A 269 -11.26 24.62 -16.85
CA PHE A 269 -11.58 23.75 -17.98
C PHE A 269 -12.82 24.17 -18.78
N ALA A 270 -13.65 25.09 -18.26
CA ALA A 270 -14.85 25.56 -18.93
C ALA A 270 -14.59 26.13 -20.34
N PRO A 271 -13.56 26.96 -20.61
CA PRO A 271 -13.33 27.52 -21.94
C PRO A 271 -13.15 26.49 -23.06
N GLY A 272 -12.61 25.31 -22.75
CA GLY A 272 -12.33 24.28 -23.77
C GLY A 272 -13.29 23.08 -23.74
N PHE A 273 -13.99 22.84 -22.63
CA PHE A 273 -14.72 21.57 -22.43
C PHE A 273 -16.18 21.74 -21.95
N SER A 274 -16.70 22.96 -21.85
CA SER A 274 -18.10 23.18 -21.40
C SER A 274 -19.15 22.54 -22.32
N GLU A 275 -18.81 22.28 -23.58
CA GLU A 275 -19.71 21.67 -24.58
C GLU A 275 -19.65 20.13 -24.62
N THR A 276 -18.79 19.51 -23.80
CA THR A 276 -18.68 18.04 -23.74
C THR A 276 -19.95 17.39 -23.18
N THR A 277 -20.27 16.18 -23.65
CA THR A 277 -21.57 15.52 -23.40
C THR A 277 -21.90 15.36 -21.91
N LEU A 278 -20.89 15.06 -21.08
CA LEU A 278 -21.07 14.79 -19.65
C LEU A 278 -20.98 16.04 -18.76
N TRP A 279 -20.57 17.18 -19.31
CA TRP A 279 -20.38 18.43 -18.56
C TRP A 279 -21.70 18.96 -18.00
N TYR A 280 -22.64 19.28 -18.89
CA TYR A 280 -23.95 19.82 -18.55
C TYR A 280 -24.69 19.01 -17.47
N PRO A 281 -24.91 17.68 -17.61
CA PRO A 281 -25.64 16.93 -16.60
C PRO A 281 -24.92 16.89 -15.26
N MET A 282 -23.59 16.85 -15.22
CA MET A 282 -22.85 16.86 -13.94
C MET A 282 -22.91 18.22 -13.26
N ILE A 283 -22.65 19.31 -13.99
CA ILE A 283 -22.60 20.66 -13.45
C ILE A 283 -23.98 21.11 -12.98
N PHE A 284 -25.00 21.01 -13.83
CA PHE A 284 -26.29 21.62 -13.54
C PHE A 284 -27.16 20.76 -12.62
N LEU A 285 -27.21 19.44 -12.82
CA LEU A 285 -28.00 18.57 -11.94
C LEU A 285 -27.45 18.59 -10.51
N LEU A 286 -26.14 18.40 -10.38
CA LEU A 286 -25.50 18.36 -9.06
C LEU A 286 -25.45 19.75 -8.45
N GLY A 287 -25.13 20.79 -9.23
CA GLY A 287 -25.14 22.19 -8.79
C GLY A 287 -26.50 22.62 -8.25
N MET A 288 -27.58 22.37 -9.01
CA MET A 288 -28.95 22.71 -8.62
C MET A 288 -29.39 21.97 -7.37
N THR A 289 -29.20 20.64 -7.37
CA THR A 289 -29.57 19.80 -6.22
C THR A 289 -28.82 20.23 -4.97
N THR A 290 -27.53 20.56 -5.10
CA THR A 290 -26.69 21.05 -4.01
C THR A 290 -27.15 22.41 -3.51
N MET A 291 -27.47 23.34 -4.41
CA MET A 291 -27.95 24.68 -4.08
C MET A 291 -29.22 24.63 -3.24
N LEU A 292 -30.22 23.86 -3.70
CA LEU A 292 -31.51 23.72 -3.05
C LEU A 292 -31.43 22.93 -1.73
N LEU A 293 -30.74 21.77 -1.74
CA LEU A 293 -30.60 20.93 -0.55
C LEU A 293 -29.79 21.64 0.55
N GLY A 294 -28.72 22.35 0.17
CA GLY A 294 -27.91 23.15 1.09
C GLY A 294 -28.74 24.26 1.74
N GLY A 295 -29.49 25.04 0.95
CA GLY A 295 -30.34 26.12 1.44
C GLY A 295 -31.45 25.61 2.37
N TRP A 296 -32.11 24.51 1.98
CA TRP A 296 -33.13 23.84 2.80
C TRP A 296 -32.56 23.34 4.14
N ARG A 297 -31.40 22.67 4.12
CA ARG A 297 -30.76 22.18 5.35
C ARG A 297 -30.23 23.30 6.23
N ALA A 298 -29.77 24.42 5.67
CA ALA A 298 -29.32 25.58 6.44
C ALA A 298 -30.44 26.15 7.33
N LEU A 299 -31.69 26.19 6.82
CA LEU A 299 -32.86 26.63 7.60
C LEU A 299 -33.18 25.73 8.80
N ARG A 300 -32.81 24.44 8.74
CA ARG A 300 -33.02 23.48 9.84
C ARG A 300 -31.95 23.53 10.92
N GLN A 301 -30.85 24.26 10.71
CA GLN A 301 -29.76 24.31 11.69
C GLN A 301 -30.05 25.32 12.82
N PHE A 302 -29.53 24.98 14.00
CA PHE A 302 -29.56 25.81 15.20
C PHE A 302 -28.17 26.33 15.61
N ASP A 303 -27.11 25.85 14.97
CA ASP A 303 -25.73 26.27 15.23
C ASP A 303 -25.29 27.26 14.15
N LEU A 304 -24.75 28.42 14.55
CA LEU A 304 -24.33 29.48 13.61
C LEU A 304 -23.34 28.96 12.55
N LYS A 305 -22.35 28.13 12.92
CA LYS A 305 -21.38 27.58 11.97
C LYS A 305 -22.04 26.58 11.02
N LEU A 306 -22.97 25.76 11.51
CA LEU A 306 -23.68 24.80 10.66
C LEU A 306 -24.63 25.50 9.67
N VAL A 307 -25.30 26.59 10.07
CA VAL A 307 -26.07 27.42 9.13
C VAL A 307 -25.15 27.93 8.01
N LEU A 308 -23.97 28.44 8.37
CA LEU A 308 -23.00 28.93 7.40
C LEU A 308 -22.40 27.82 6.54
N ALA A 309 -22.15 26.63 7.08
CA ALA A 309 -21.60 25.48 6.36
C ALA A 309 -22.58 24.98 5.30
N TYR A 310 -23.83 24.71 5.66
CA TYR A 310 -24.86 24.34 4.67
C TYR A 310 -25.19 25.48 3.71
N GLY A 311 -25.14 26.73 4.17
CA GLY A 311 -25.20 27.89 3.28
C GLY A 311 -24.01 27.94 2.31
N THR A 312 -22.82 27.44 2.70
CA THR A 312 -21.66 27.34 1.80
C THR A 312 -21.89 26.25 0.77
N VAL A 313 -22.38 25.07 1.18
CA VAL A 313 -22.82 24.02 0.24
C VAL A 313 -23.79 24.61 -0.79
N SER A 314 -24.78 25.37 -0.34
CA SER A 314 -25.75 26.04 -1.22
C SER A 314 -25.08 26.98 -2.24
N GLN A 315 -24.17 27.84 -1.76
CA GLN A 315 -23.44 28.78 -2.62
C GLN A 315 -22.43 28.12 -3.56
N LEU A 316 -21.85 26.97 -3.19
CA LEU A 316 -20.96 26.21 -4.06
C LEU A 316 -21.73 25.51 -5.17
N GLY A 317 -22.92 24.98 -4.88
CA GLY A 317 -23.86 24.52 -5.90
C GLY A 317 -24.24 25.65 -6.86
N PHE A 318 -24.47 26.85 -6.33
CA PHE A 318 -24.75 28.03 -7.13
C PHE A 318 -23.56 28.42 -8.03
N LEU A 319 -22.37 28.59 -7.45
CA LEU A 319 -21.13 28.91 -8.18
C LEU A 319 -20.80 27.87 -9.25
N THR A 320 -21.02 26.58 -8.96
CA THR A 320 -20.79 25.48 -9.92
C THR A 320 -21.63 25.67 -11.18
N MET A 321 -22.92 25.98 -11.03
CA MET A 321 -23.81 26.21 -12.17
C MET A 321 -23.43 27.45 -12.97
N VAL A 322 -23.05 28.55 -12.30
CA VAL A 322 -22.72 29.80 -12.98
C VAL A 322 -21.39 29.69 -13.72
N VAL A 323 -20.35 29.22 -13.05
CA VAL A 323 -19.00 29.08 -13.64
C VAL A 323 -18.99 27.99 -14.71
N GLY A 324 -19.76 26.92 -14.50
CA GLY A 324 -19.88 25.83 -15.47
C GLY A 324 -20.86 26.11 -16.62
N LEU A 325 -21.54 27.27 -16.64
CA LEU A 325 -22.37 27.69 -17.77
C LEU A 325 -21.55 27.86 -19.05
N GLY A 326 -20.29 28.28 -18.91
CA GLY A 326 -19.47 28.69 -20.04
C GLY A 326 -19.92 30.04 -20.61
N GLY A 327 -19.28 30.44 -21.72
CA GLY A 327 -19.55 31.72 -22.36
C GLY A 327 -19.10 32.94 -21.55
N ARG A 328 -19.22 34.12 -22.17
CA ARG A 328 -18.78 35.39 -21.56
C ARG A 328 -19.65 35.80 -20.36
N ASP A 329 -20.96 35.61 -20.46
CA ASP A 329 -21.90 36.00 -19.40
C ASP A 329 -21.69 35.17 -18.13
N GLY A 330 -21.55 33.85 -18.28
CA GLY A 330 -21.22 32.93 -17.20
C GLY A 330 -19.85 33.23 -16.57
N ALA A 331 -18.87 33.63 -17.37
CA ALA A 331 -17.54 34.00 -16.90
C ALA A 331 -17.56 35.25 -15.99
N VAL A 332 -18.16 36.35 -16.45
CA VAL A 332 -18.24 37.60 -15.68
C VAL A 332 -19.10 37.42 -14.41
N ALA A 333 -20.28 36.84 -14.55
CA ALA A 333 -21.19 36.59 -13.42
C ALA A 333 -20.57 35.61 -12.41
N GLY A 334 -19.90 34.56 -12.89
CA GLY A 334 -19.27 33.52 -12.08
C GLY A 334 -18.12 34.05 -11.23
N LEU A 335 -17.19 34.80 -11.83
CA LEU A 335 -16.06 35.38 -11.09
C LEU A 335 -16.52 36.50 -10.14
N GLY A 336 -17.49 37.33 -10.55
CA GLY A 336 -18.10 38.33 -9.67
C GLY A 336 -18.74 37.68 -8.43
N LEU A 337 -19.51 36.61 -8.62
CA LEU A 337 -20.11 35.86 -7.51
C LEU A 337 -19.05 35.15 -6.65
N LEU A 338 -17.97 34.65 -7.26
CA LEU A 338 -16.87 33.99 -6.56
C LEU A 338 -16.16 34.93 -5.58
N LEU A 339 -15.91 36.17 -6.02
CA LEU A 339 -15.35 37.26 -5.20
C LEU A 339 -16.32 37.68 -4.10
N ALA A 340 -17.58 37.99 -4.45
CA ALA A 340 -18.61 38.35 -3.49
C ALA A 340 -18.74 37.29 -2.39
N HIS A 341 -18.80 36.01 -2.77
CA HIS A 341 -18.86 34.88 -1.85
C HIS A 341 -17.66 34.83 -0.90
N GLY A 342 -16.46 35.13 -1.39
CA GLY A 342 -15.27 35.22 -0.55
C GLY A 342 -15.40 36.28 0.54
N PHE A 343 -15.84 37.47 0.17
CA PHE A 343 -15.97 38.59 1.12
C PHE A 343 -17.03 38.32 2.19
N PHE A 344 -18.25 37.95 1.79
CA PHE A 344 -19.32 37.77 2.77
C PHE A 344 -19.15 36.50 3.62
N LYS A 345 -18.66 35.37 3.08
CA LYS A 345 -18.51 34.15 3.89
C LYS A 345 -17.37 34.26 4.89
N ALA A 346 -16.23 34.80 4.49
CA ALA A 346 -15.12 35.01 5.41
C ALA A 346 -15.59 35.89 6.57
N THR A 347 -16.24 37.01 6.25
CA THR A 347 -16.82 37.91 7.28
C THR A 347 -17.76 37.18 8.23
N LEU A 348 -18.74 36.43 7.71
CA LEU A 348 -19.75 35.76 8.53
C LEU A 348 -19.16 34.65 9.42
N PHE A 349 -18.18 33.88 8.92
CA PHE A 349 -17.50 32.89 9.75
C PHE A 349 -16.66 33.54 10.84
N LEU A 350 -15.90 34.60 10.52
CA LEU A 350 -15.13 35.34 11.53
C LEU A 350 -16.06 35.97 12.59
N VAL A 351 -17.19 36.56 12.18
CA VAL A 351 -18.24 37.05 13.11
C VAL A 351 -18.77 35.93 13.99
N ALA A 352 -19.11 34.77 13.43
CA ALA A 352 -19.57 33.63 14.22
C ALA A 352 -18.49 33.15 15.21
N GLY A 353 -17.20 33.31 14.86
CA GLY A 353 -16.07 33.03 15.73
C GLY A 353 -15.95 34.01 16.89
N ILE A 354 -16.18 35.29 16.66
CA ILE A 354 -16.22 36.31 17.72
C ILE A 354 -17.39 36.02 18.67
N ILE A 355 -18.57 35.67 18.13
CA ILE A 355 -19.73 35.32 18.96
C ILE A 355 -19.42 34.09 19.84
N ASP A 356 -18.87 33.03 19.25
CA ASP A 356 -18.51 31.80 19.98
C ASP A 356 -17.47 32.07 21.08
N HIS A 357 -16.47 32.92 20.78
CA HIS A 357 -15.41 33.29 21.73
C HIS A 357 -15.92 34.12 22.91
N GLU A 358 -16.75 35.15 22.65
CA GLU A 358 -17.22 36.08 23.70
C GLU A 358 -18.45 35.57 24.46
N ALA A 359 -19.36 34.83 23.80
CA ALA A 359 -20.58 34.32 24.42
C ALA A 359 -20.44 32.90 24.99
N GLY A 360 -19.40 32.16 24.59
CA GLY A 360 -19.21 30.74 24.95
C GLY A 360 -20.26 29.79 24.35
N THR A 361 -21.12 30.28 23.46
CA THR A 361 -22.14 29.49 22.76
C THR A 361 -22.41 30.08 21.38
N ARG A 362 -22.75 29.20 20.45
CA ARG A 362 -23.13 29.52 19.07
C ARG A 362 -24.52 29.00 18.69
N ASP A 363 -25.30 28.57 19.68
CA ASP A 363 -26.67 28.09 19.51
C ASP A 363 -27.63 29.26 19.36
N LEU A 364 -28.26 29.35 18.18
CA LEU A 364 -29.28 30.33 17.79
C LEU A 364 -30.47 30.36 18.77
N ARG A 365 -30.71 29.32 19.57
CA ARG A 365 -31.82 29.30 20.55
C ARG A 365 -31.44 29.92 21.88
N LYS A 366 -30.15 30.05 22.16
CA LYS A 366 -29.61 30.56 23.44
C LYS A 366 -29.11 32.00 23.34
N LEU A 367 -28.68 32.43 22.15
CA LEU A 367 -28.21 33.80 21.91
C LEU A 367 -29.38 34.80 21.91
N SER A 368 -29.25 35.89 22.66
CA SER A 368 -30.27 36.96 22.75
C SER A 368 -29.64 38.31 23.08
N GLY A 369 -29.91 39.34 22.28
CA GLY A 369 -29.50 40.72 22.57
C GLY A 369 -28.04 41.09 22.25
N VAL A 370 -27.30 40.26 21.52
CA VAL A 370 -25.90 40.53 21.13
C VAL A 370 -25.78 41.79 20.27
N GLY A 371 -26.78 42.10 19.43
CA GLY A 371 -26.73 43.28 18.57
C GLY A 371 -26.73 44.60 19.32
N SER A 372 -27.47 44.68 20.43
CA SER A 372 -27.41 45.83 21.34
C SER A 372 -26.13 45.89 22.17
N ALA A 373 -25.53 44.74 22.49
CA ALA A 373 -24.29 44.68 23.27
C ALA A 373 -23.05 45.04 22.45
N SER A 374 -23.02 44.67 21.16
CA SER A 374 -21.93 44.98 20.24
C SER A 374 -22.45 45.48 18.88
N PRO A 375 -22.83 46.77 18.78
CA PRO A 375 -23.42 47.33 17.55
C PRO A 375 -22.47 47.26 16.35
N ALA A 376 -21.17 47.44 16.56
CA ALA A 376 -20.18 47.36 15.48
C ALA A 376 -20.11 45.95 14.88
N LEU A 377 -20.12 44.90 15.72
CA LEU A 377 -20.17 43.51 15.26
C LEU A 377 -21.47 43.23 14.49
N PHE A 378 -22.60 43.77 14.99
CA PHE A 378 -23.89 43.64 14.32
C PHE A 378 -23.90 44.28 12.93
N VAL A 379 -23.38 45.50 12.77
CA VAL A 379 -23.31 46.18 11.47
C VAL A 379 -22.45 45.38 10.49
N VAL A 380 -21.27 44.92 10.90
CA VAL A 380 -20.39 44.08 10.07
C VAL A 380 -21.10 42.79 9.63
N ALA A 381 -21.80 42.14 10.56
CA ALA A 381 -22.58 40.93 10.27
C ALA A 381 -23.76 41.20 9.34
N LEU A 382 -24.47 42.31 9.55
CA LEU A 382 -25.64 42.71 8.76
C LEU A 382 -25.23 43.02 7.33
N VAL A 383 -24.15 43.77 7.11
CA VAL A 383 -23.60 44.07 5.78
C VAL A 383 -23.23 42.77 5.06
N ALA A 384 -22.48 41.88 5.71
CA ALA A 384 -22.10 40.61 5.09
C ALA A 384 -23.31 39.71 4.79
N ALA A 385 -24.27 39.60 5.70
CA ALA A 385 -25.49 38.82 5.48
C ALA A 385 -26.39 39.41 4.39
N ALA A 386 -26.49 40.75 4.32
CA ALA A 386 -27.23 41.46 3.27
C ALA A 386 -26.54 41.26 1.91
N SER A 387 -25.21 41.26 1.86
CA SER A 387 -24.47 40.93 0.63
C SER A 387 -24.71 39.47 0.22
N MET A 388 -24.64 38.52 1.16
CA MET A 388 -24.97 37.10 0.87
C MET A 388 -26.40 36.94 0.35
N ALA A 389 -27.34 37.71 0.89
CA ALA A 389 -28.73 37.73 0.47
C ALA A 389 -28.93 38.36 -0.92
N GLY A 390 -28.06 39.28 -1.34
CA GLY A 390 -28.17 40.00 -2.61
C GLY A 390 -28.95 41.31 -2.50
N VAL A 391 -28.77 42.04 -1.40
CA VAL A 391 -29.47 43.32 -1.14
C VAL A 391 -28.68 44.49 -1.77
N PRO A 392 -29.32 45.37 -2.57
CA PRO A 392 -28.68 46.58 -3.09
C PRO A 392 -28.24 47.54 -1.97
N PRO A 393 -27.10 48.25 -2.08
CA PRO A 393 -26.13 48.29 -3.19
C PRO A 393 -24.85 47.48 -2.91
N LEU A 394 -24.95 46.25 -2.38
CA LEU A 394 -23.78 45.45 -1.99
C LEU A 394 -23.24 44.62 -3.15
N VAL A 395 -21.96 44.22 -3.10
CA VAL A 395 -21.32 43.42 -4.16
C VAL A 395 -22.06 42.10 -4.47
N GLY A 396 -22.70 41.49 -3.48
CA GLY A 396 -23.50 40.29 -3.71
C GLY A 396 -24.81 40.53 -4.46
N PHE A 397 -25.33 41.77 -4.49
CA PHE A 397 -26.42 42.16 -5.39
C PHE A 397 -25.88 42.25 -6.82
N VAL A 398 -24.80 43.02 -7.04
CA VAL A 398 -24.14 43.16 -8.36
C VAL A 398 -23.86 41.80 -8.99
N ALA A 399 -23.24 40.89 -8.22
CA ALA A 399 -22.92 39.56 -8.71
C ALA A 399 -24.17 38.72 -9.04
N LYS A 400 -25.22 38.75 -8.19
CA LYS A 400 -26.43 37.95 -8.43
C LYS A 400 -27.29 38.50 -9.57
N GLU A 401 -27.31 39.81 -9.74
CA GLU A 401 -28.01 40.45 -10.86
C GLU A 401 -27.39 40.00 -12.19
N ALA A 402 -26.05 40.03 -12.30
CA ALA A 402 -25.33 39.49 -13.47
C ALA A 402 -25.60 38.00 -13.69
N VAL A 403 -25.74 37.22 -12.61
CA VAL A 403 -26.14 35.81 -12.72
C VAL A 403 -27.56 35.66 -13.25
N TYR A 404 -28.52 36.46 -12.77
CA TYR A 404 -29.88 36.41 -13.32
C TYR A 404 -29.91 36.79 -14.78
N GLU A 405 -29.12 37.77 -15.21
CA GLU A 405 -29.00 38.13 -16.62
C GLU A 405 -28.50 36.95 -17.47
N ALA A 406 -27.40 36.30 -17.05
CA ALA A 406 -26.87 35.12 -17.74
C ALA A 406 -27.88 33.96 -17.84
N PHE A 407 -28.64 33.70 -16.77
CA PHE A 407 -29.65 32.62 -16.77
C PHE A 407 -30.97 33.01 -17.44
N VAL A 408 -31.27 34.30 -17.60
CA VAL A 408 -32.40 34.77 -18.41
C VAL A 408 -32.12 34.50 -19.88
N VAL A 409 -30.91 34.82 -20.37
CA VAL A 409 -30.47 34.48 -21.73
C VAL A 409 -30.54 32.97 -21.94
N GLN A 410 -30.02 32.17 -20.99
CA GLN A 410 -30.09 30.72 -21.06
C GLN A 410 -31.54 30.18 -21.09
N ALA A 411 -32.49 30.87 -20.44
CA ALA A 411 -33.89 30.46 -20.41
C ALA A 411 -34.58 30.59 -21.78
N GLU A 412 -34.09 31.47 -22.65
CA GLU A 412 -34.59 31.63 -24.02
C GLU A 412 -34.27 30.41 -24.90
N GLU A 413 -33.23 29.63 -24.55
CA GLU A 413 -32.83 28.42 -25.29
C GLU A 413 -33.76 27.22 -25.06
N GLY A 414 -34.64 27.25 -24.06
CA GLY A 414 -35.70 26.24 -23.88
C GLY A 414 -36.08 25.90 -22.44
N ILE A 415 -36.79 24.77 -22.29
CA ILE A 415 -37.38 24.34 -21.00
C ILE A 415 -36.30 24.10 -19.93
N ILE A 416 -35.16 23.52 -20.32
CA ILE A 416 -34.06 23.25 -19.39
C ILE A 416 -33.53 24.57 -18.82
N GLY A 417 -33.25 25.57 -19.66
CA GLY A 417 -32.82 26.89 -19.21
C GLY A 417 -33.83 27.56 -18.28
N THR A 418 -35.13 27.46 -18.59
CA THR A 418 -36.19 27.97 -17.72
C THR A 418 -36.21 27.28 -16.34
N LEU A 419 -36.01 25.96 -16.30
CA LEU A 419 -35.92 25.20 -15.04
C LEU A 419 -34.68 25.60 -14.23
N LEU A 420 -33.54 25.85 -14.90
CA LEU A 420 -32.32 26.33 -14.25
C LEU A 420 -32.51 27.72 -13.64
N LEU A 421 -33.10 28.66 -14.38
CA LEU A 421 -33.44 29.99 -13.88
C LEU A 421 -34.37 29.90 -12.66
N GLY A 422 -35.45 29.10 -12.75
CA GLY A 422 -36.38 28.90 -11.65
C GLY A 422 -35.72 28.33 -10.40
N GLY A 423 -34.79 27.39 -10.57
CA GLY A 423 -34.04 26.81 -9.46
C GLY A 423 -33.01 27.77 -8.85
N VAL A 424 -32.35 28.61 -9.66
CA VAL A 424 -31.44 29.67 -9.20
C VAL A 424 -32.20 30.72 -8.38
N VAL A 425 -33.39 31.13 -8.82
CA VAL A 425 -34.29 32.02 -8.07
C VAL A 425 -34.71 31.37 -6.74
N LEU A 426 -35.16 30.11 -6.77
CA LEU A 426 -35.59 29.39 -5.57
C LEU A 426 -34.45 29.22 -4.55
N GLY A 427 -33.25 28.85 -5.01
CA GLY A 427 -32.08 28.76 -4.14
C GLY A 427 -31.63 30.11 -3.58
N SER A 428 -31.84 31.19 -4.33
CA SER A 428 -31.58 32.55 -3.87
C SER A 428 -32.60 33.03 -2.82
N ILE A 429 -33.87 32.63 -2.93
CA ILE A 429 -34.90 32.83 -1.89
C ILE A 429 -34.49 32.13 -0.60
N LEU A 430 -34.06 30.86 -0.69
CA LEU A 430 -33.54 30.12 0.47
C LEU A 430 -32.31 30.82 1.07
N THR A 431 -31.43 31.34 0.22
CA THR A 431 -30.24 32.12 0.62
C THR A 431 -30.61 33.35 1.43
N PHE A 432 -31.58 34.13 0.96
CA PHE A 432 -32.08 35.26 1.73
C PHE A 432 -32.60 34.80 3.09
N ALA A 433 -33.47 33.78 3.11
CA ALA A 433 -34.13 33.34 4.33
C ALA A 433 -33.15 32.84 5.40
N TYR A 434 -32.12 32.05 5.02
CA TYR A 434 -31.12 31.61 6.01
C TYR A 434 -30.14 32.73 6.39
N SER A 435 -29.89 33.71 5.52
CA SER A 435 -29.10 34.90 5.85
C SER A 435 -29.81 35.75 6.92
N ALA A 436 -31.11 36.00 6.74
CA ALA A 436 -31.95 36.67 7.71
C ALA A 436 -32.04 35.87 9.02
N ARG A 437 -32.14 34.53 8.95
CA ARG A 437 -32.11 33.63 10.11
C ARG A 437 -30.80 33.76 10.89
N PHE A 438 -29.66 33.85 10.22
CA PHE A 438 -28.35 34.03 10.86
C PHE A 438 -28.31 35.34 11.66
N VAL A 439 -28.70 36.46 11.03
CA VAL A 439 -28.69 37.78 11.69
C VAL A 439 -29.68 37.81 12.86
N TRP A 440 -30.92 37.36 12.64
CA TRP A 440 -31.94 37.31 13.69
C TRP A 440 -31.52 36.40 14.85
N GLY A 441 -31.03 35.20 14.55
CA GLY A 441 -30.69 34.23 15.56
C GLY A 441 -29.41 34.55 16.32
N GLY A 442 -28.46 35.25 15.71
CA GLY A 442 -27.23 35.70 16.38
C GLY A 442 -27.42 36.99 17.20
N PHE A 443 -28.22 37.94 16.71
CA PHE A 443 -28.20 39.32 17.23
C PHE A 443 -29.51 39.84 17.82
N ALA A 444 -30.67 39.29 17.44
CA ALA A 444 -31.95 39.84 17.88
C ALA A 444 -32.19 39.66 19.39
N LEU A 445 -32.95 40.57 19.98
CA LEU A 445 -33.50 40.40 21.32
C LEU A 445 -34.70 39.44 21.26
N LYS A 446 -34.62 38.30 21.94
CA LYS A 446 -35.67 37.26 21.92
C LYS A 446 -36.46 37.28 23.22
N HIS A 447 -37.79 37.29 23.07
CA HIS A 447 -38.71 37.22 24.21
C HIS A 447 -38.61 35.83 24.87
N GLY A 448 -38.48 35.79 26.19
CA GLY A 448 -38.37 34.55 26.96
C GLY A 448 -36.98 33.89 26.97
N THR A 449 -35.96 34.50 26.35
CA THR A 449 -34.56 34.05 26.43
C THR A 449 -33.74 35.09 27.19
N PRO A 450 -33.02 34.72 28.27
CA PRO A 450 -32.13 35.64 28.98
C PRO A 450 -31.14 36.33 28.04
N ARG A 451 -30.80 37.58 28.33
CA ARG A 451 -29.77 38.30 27.58
C ARG A 451 -28.44 37.58 27.71
N THR A 452 -27.76 37.41 26.59
CA THR A 452 -26.44 36.80 26.55
C THR A 452 -25.43 37.76 27.16
N ASP A 453 -24.64 37.27 28.12
CA ASP A 453 -23.48 38.01 28.62
C ASP A 453 -22.43 38.08 27.49
N PHE A 454 -22.03 39.29 27.13
CA PHE A 454 -21.22 39.52 25.93
C PHE A 454 -20.25 40.67 26.18
N ALA A 455 -18.96 40.36 26.20
CA ALA A 455 -17.94 41.37 26.43
C ALA A 455 -17.69 42.26 25.20
N LYS A 456 -17.02 43.39 25.43
CA LYS A 456 -16.70 44.34 24.37
C LYS A 456 -15.61 43.75 23.47
N VAL A 457 -15.92 43.63 22.18
CA VAL A 457 -15.00 43.09 21.17
C VAL A 457 -13.83 44.06 20.94
N PRO A 458 -12.56 43.61 21.09
CA PRO A 458 -11.40 44.43 20.76
C PRO A 458 -11.35 44.79 19.28
N VAL A 459 -10.87 46.01 18.95
CA VAL A 459 -10.79 46.50 17.56
C VAL A 459 -9.94 45.58 16.68
N ALA A 460 -8.80 45.10 17.19
CA ALA A 460 -7.95 44.16 16.46
C ALA A 460 -8.65 42.83 16.13
N PHE A 461 -9.63 42.41 16.93
CA PHE A 461 -10.38 41.18 16.68
C PHE A 461 -11.46 41.38 15.62
N LEU A 462 -12.06 42.59 15.57
CA LEU A 462 -13.07 42.98 14.59
C LEU A 462 -12.49 43.44 13.24
N LEU A 463 -11.20 43.80 13.19
CA LEU A 463 -10.58 44.40 12.00
C LEU A 463 -10.72 43.53 10.74
N ALA A 464 -10.39 42.24 10.83
CA ALA A 464 -10.44 41.33 9.69
C ALA A 464 -11.84 41.21 9.06
N PRO A 465 -12.92 40.89 9.80
CA PRO A 465 -14.26 40.89 9.24
C PRO A 465 -14.74 42.28 8.81
N ALA A 466 -14.32 43.36 9.49
CA ALA A 466 -14.71 44.72 9.12
C ALA A 466 -14.13 45.14 7.75
N VAL A 467 -12.85 44.84 7.47
CA VAL A 467 -12.20 45.13 6.18
C VAL A 467 -12.95 44.45 5.03
N LEU A 468 -13.35 43.19 5.20
CA LEU A 468 -14.09 42.45 4.19
C LEU A 468 -15.54 42.96 4.01
N ALA A 469 -16.20 43.36 5.09
CA ALA A 469 -17.51 44.00 5.01
C ALA A 469 -17.45 45.35 4.30
N VAL A 470 -16.41 46.16 4.56
CA VAL A 470 -16.19 47.43 3.85
C VAL A 470 -15.91 47.18 2.37
N ALA A 471 -15.06 46.20 2.03
CA ALA A 471 -14.83 45.81 0.64
C ALA A 471 -16.13 45.42 -0.08
N SER A 472 -17.03 44.70 0.61
CA SER A 472 -18.35 44.35 0.08
C SER A 472 -19.26 45.55 -0.21
N VAL A 473 -19.09 46.67 0.50
CA VAL A 473 -19.83 47.91 0.27
C VAL A 473 -19.17 48.72 -0.85
N VAL A 474 -17.85 48.89 -0.78
CA VAL A 474 -17.06 49.68 -1.74
C VAL A 474 -17.22 49.11 -3.15
N PHE A 475 -17.00 47.80 -3.32
CA PHE A 475 -17.13 47.15 -4.63
C PHE A 475 -18.59 46.89 -5.04
N GLY A 476 -19.55 47.08 -4.14
CA GLY A 476 -20.96 47.12 -4.50
C GLY A 476 -21.34 48.46 -5.14
N LEU A 477 -20.92 49.57 -4.52
CA LEU A 477 -21.16 50.92 -5.00
C LEU A 477 -20.32 51.28 -6.23
N TRP A 478 -19.10 50.73 -6.32
CA TRP A 478 -18.17 50.95 -7.42
C TRP A 478 -17.68 49.60 -7.96
N PRO A 479 -18.43 48.97 -8.88
CA PRO A 479 -18.13 47.64 -9.40
C PRO A 479 -17.02 47.62 -10.47
N ASP A 480 -16.72 48.75 -11.13
CA ASP A 480 -15.74 48.83 -12.23
C ASP A 480 -14.37 48.19 -11.92
N PRO A 481 -13.77 48.35 -10.73
CA PRO A 481 -12.50 47.69 -10.42
C PRO A 481 -12.60 46.15 -10.42
N LEU A 482 -13.75 45.60 -10.02
CA LEU A 482 -14.00 44.16 -10.11
C LEU A 482 -14.31 43.75 -11.54
N ASP A 483 -15.02 44.60 -12.30
CA ASP A 483 -15.30 44.34 -13.71
C ASP A 483 -14.01 44.21 -14.50
N ILE A 484 -13.14 45.22 -14.44
CA ILE A 484 -11.82 45.23 -15.09
C ILE A 484 -11.00 43.97 -14.76
N LEU A 485 -11.11 43.48 -13.52
CA LEU A 485 -10.41 42.29 -13.07
C LEU A 485 -10.95 40.99 -13.70
N VAL A 486 -12.26 40.89 -13.97
CA VAL A 486 -12.89 39.67 -14.49
C VAL A 486 -12.96 39.63 -16.02
N GLN A 487 -12.96 40.79 -16.68
CA GLN A 487 -13.08 40.89 -18.14
C GLN A 487 -12.04 40.04 -18.91
N PRO A 488 -10.74 40.03 -18.56
CA PRO A 488 -9.77 39.27 -19.34
C PRO A 488 -10.07 37.77 -19.33
N TYR A 489 -10.60 37.20 -18.25
CA TYR A 489 -11.05 35.81 -18.24
C TYR A 489 -12.24 35.57 -19.18
N ALA A 490 -13.18 36.51 -19.31
CA ALA A 490 -14.27 36.38 -20.26
C ALA A 490 -13.77 36.34 -21.73
N THR A 491 -12.61 36.92 -22.02
CA THR A 491 -12.03 36.88 -23.39
C THR A 491 -11.55 35.49 -23.81
N THR A 492 -11.36 34.54 -22.88
CA THR A 492 -11.03 33.15 -23.23
C THR A 492 -12.20 32.40 -23.86
N PHE A 493 -13.41 32.96 -23.81
CA PHE A 493 -14.59 32.43 -24.49
C PHE A 493 -14.82 33.19 -25.81
N THR A 494 -14.96 32.45 -26.90
CA THR A 494 -15.29 33.01 -28.22
C THR A 494 -16.74 33.50 -28.24
N SER A 495 -16.97 34.78 -28.51
CA SER A 495 -18.33 35.33 -28.71
C SER A 495 -18.31 36.55 -29.62
N THR A 496 -19.36 36.68 -30.43
CA THR A 496 -19.63 37.82 -31.33
C THR A 496 -20.49 38.91 -30.68
N VAL A 497 -21.01 38.67 -29.47
CA VAL A 497 -21.87 39.60 -28.72
C VAL A 497 -21.01 40.56 -27.89
N ALA A 498 -21.56 41.74 -27.61
CA ALA A 498 -20.94 42.76 -26.75
C ALA A 498 -20.52 42.17 -25.39
N ALA A 499 -19.41 42.67 -24.82
CA ALA A 499 -18.89 42.16 -23.56
C ALA A 499 -19.87 42.46 -22.40
N PRO A 500 -20.31 41.44 -21.65
CA PRO A 500 -21.08 41.65 -20.43
C PRO A 500 -20.23 42.39 -19.40
N HIS A 501 -20.85 43.21 -18.54
CA HIS A 501 -20.13 43.96 -17.50
C HIS A 501 -20.87 43.96 -16.17
N LEU A 502 -20.12 44.06 -15.07
CA LEU A 502 -20.64 44.24 -13.73
C LEU A 502 -21.05 45.71 -13.53
N ALA A 503 -22.35 45.95 -13.45
CA ALA A 503 -22.90 47.25 -13.09
C ALA A 503 -23.68 47.17 -11.77
N LEU A 504 -23.74 48.29 -11.05
CA LEU A 504 -24.60 48.41 -9.86
C LEU A 504 -26.07 48.27 -10.27
N TRP A 505 -26.45 48.78 -11.43
CA TRP A 505 -27.83 48.75 -11.89
C TRP A 505 -27.89 48.74 -13.43
N HIS A 506 -28.45 47.66 -13.99
CA HIS A 506 -28.64 47.45 -15.43
C HIS A 506 -30.00 47.97 -15.97
N GLY A 507 -30.75 48.75 -15.20
CA GLY A 507 -32.10 49.24 -15.55
C GLY A 507 -33.25 48.37 -15.01
N ILE A 508 -34.49 48.69 -15.40
CA ILE A 508 -35.69 47.91 -15.02
C ILE A 508 -35.86 46.78 -16.04
N GLY A 509 -35.18 45.66 -15.79
CA GLY A 509 -35.25 44.44 -16.62
C GLY A 509 -35.88 43.24 -15.88
N LEU A 510 -35.99 42.11 -16.57
CA LEU A 510 -36.49 40.86 -15.97
C LEU A 510 -35.60 40.40 -14.80
N SER A 511 -34.28 40.52 -14.93
CA SER A 511 -33.31 40.23 -13.87
C SER A 511 -33.62 41.01 -12.57
N PHE A 512 -33.94 42.30 -12.70
CA PHE A 512 -34.26 43.15 -11.55
C PHE A 512 -35.59 42.74 -10.90
N VAL A 513 -36.60 42.40 -11.71
CA VAL A 513 -37.87 41.85 -11.22
C VAL A 513 -37.64 40.55 -10.45
N LEU A 514 -36.80 39.65 -10.96
CA LEU A 514 -36.42 38.42 -10.27
C LEU A 514 -35.68 38.70 -8.96
N THR A 515 -34.84 39.73 -8.89
CA THR A 515 -34.24 40.18 -7.64
C THR A 515 -35.30 40.64 -6.64
N VAL A 516 -36.24 41.50 -7.05
CA VAL A 516 -37.34 41.97 -6.18
C VAL A 516 -38.18 40.79 -5.68
N VAL A 517 -38.52 39.84 -6.56
CA VAL A 517 -39.24 38.61 -6.21
C VAL A 517 -38.44 37.78 -5.20
N THR A 518 -37.13 37.62 -5.42
CA THR A 518 -36.24 36.86 -4.54
C THR A 518 -36.20 37.46 -3.14
N LEU A 519 -36.03 38.78 -3.04
CA LEU A 519 -36.01 39.50 -1.77
C LEU A 519 -37.38 39.41 -1.07
N GLY A 520 -38.47 39.68 -1.79
CA GLY A 520 -39.83 39.64 -1.25
C GLY A 520 -40.23 38.25 -0.75
N ALA A 521 -40.01 37.21 -1.57
CA ALA A 521 -40.29 35.83 -1.18
C ALA A 521 -39.36 35.34 -0.07
N GLY A 522 -38.09 35.79 -0.05
CA GLY A 522 -37.14 35.51 1.03
C GLY A 522 -37.60 36.10 2.37
N VAL A 523 -38.08 37.36 2.37
CA VAL A 523 -38.68 38.00 3.55
C VAL A 523 -39.91 37.24 4.01
N ALA A 524 -40.82 36.90 3.09
CA ALA A 524 -42.01 36.12 3.41
C ALA A 524 -41.65 34.78 4.06
N LEU A 525 -40.67 34.04 3.49
CA LEU A 525 -40.20 32.77 4.03
C LEU A 525 -39.59 32.92 5.43
N PHE A 526 -38.85 34.00 5.69
CA PHE A 526 -38.27 34.29 7.02
C PHE A 526 -39.32 34.70 8.06
N LEU A 527 -40.35 35.46 7.67
CA LEU A 527 -41.46 35.82 8.55
C LEU A 527 -42.33 34.60 8.88
N LEU A 528 -42.51 33.70 7.92
CA LEU A 528 -43.22 32.42 8.06
C LEU A 528 -42.34 31.30 8.65
N ARG A 529 -41.19 31.61 9.27
CA ARG A 529 -40.25 30.62 9.81
C ARG A 529 -40.87 29.62 10.78
N GLY A 530 -41.80 30.05 11.66
CA GLY A 530 -42.42 29.16 12.65
C GLY A 530 -43.28 28.05 12.03
N PRO A 531 -44.20 28.38 11.10
CA PRO A 531 -44.88 27.38 10.27
C PRO A 531 -43.93 26.51 9.44
N VAL A 532 -42.88 27.09 8.84
CA VAL A 532 -41.90 26.35 8.02
C VAL A 532 -41.15 25.32 8.87
N GLU A 533 -40.69 25.70 10.07
CA GLU A 533 -40.03 24.77 11.01
C GLU A 533 -40.97 23.62 11.41
N ARG A 534 -42.25 23.91 11.66
CA ARG A 534 -43.28 22.89 11.96
C ARG A 534 -43.53 21.94 10.78
N LEU A 535 -43.54 22.47 9.55
CA LEU A 535 -43.65 21.64 8.35
C LEU A 535 -42.41 20.76 8.18
N GLN A 536 -41.21 21.34 8.34
CA GLN A 536 -39.95 20.62 8.27
C GLN A 536 -39.85 19.49 9.29
N SER A 537 -40.37 19.67 10.50
CA SER A 537 -40.40 18.62 11.53
C SER A 537 -41.37 17.48 11.23
N ARG A 538 -42.41 17.72 10.40
CA ARG A 538 -43.38 16.69 9.99
C ARG A 538 -42.89 15.85 8.82
N LEU A 539 -41.98 16.38 8.00
CA LEU A 539 -41.41 15.64 6.88
C LEU A 539 -40.49 14.52 7.41
N PRO A 540 -40.57 13.31 6.85
CA PRO A 540 -39.73 12.19 7.27
C PRO A 540 -38.25 12.53 7.12
N HIS A 541 -37.44 12.07 8.07
CA HIS A 541 -35.99 12.23 7.99
C HIS A 541 -35.45 11.34 6.88
N VAL A 542 -35.10 11.94 5.74
CA VAL A 542 -34.37 11.26 4.67
C VAL A 542 -33.02 10.80 5.22
N ARG A 543 -32.63 9.56 4.92
CA ARG A 543 -31.35 8.99 5.35
C ARG A 543 -30.21 9.94 4.97
N GLU A 544 -29.44 10.38 5.98
CA GLU A 544 -28.36 11.33 5.77
C GLU A 544 -27.25 10.73 4.88
N ALA A 545 -26.65 11.55 4.01
CA ALA A 545 -25.55 11.10 3.15
C ALA A 545 -24.36 10.57 3.98
N ALA A 546 -24.12 11.14 5.17
CA ALA A 546 -23.15 10.61 6.12
C ALA A 546 -23.47 9.18 6.58
N ALA A 547 -24.75 8.84 6.79
CA ALA A 547 -25.15 7.48 7.17
C ALA A 547 -24.97 6.49 6.01
N VAL A 548 -25.19 6.91 4.77
CA VAL A 548 -24.87 6.10 3.58
C VAL A 548 -23.37 5.84 3.50
N TYR A 549 -22.54 6.87 3.67
CA TYR A 549 -21.08 6.75 3.73
C TYR A 549 -20.61 5.72 4.77
N TRP A 550 -21.10 5.81 6.02
CA TRP A 550 -20.74 4.84 7.06
C TRP A 550 -21.21 3.42 6.76
N SER A 551 -22.33 3.27 6.05
CA SER A 551 -22.85 1.97 5.63
C SER A 551 -21.94 1.34 4.57
N VAL A 552 -21.47 2.13 3.60
CA VAL A 552 -20.52 1.68 2.56
C VAL A 552 -19.21 1.23 3.20
N LEU A 553 -18.65 2.01 4.15
CA LEU A 553 -17.46 1.62 4.88
C LEU A 553 -17.66 0.32 5.68
N GLY A 554 -18.82 0.15 6.31
CA GLY A 554 -19.15 -1.09 7.02
C GLY A 554 -19.20 -2.31 6.10
N VAL A 555 -19.78 -2.17 4.90
CA VAL A 555 -19.79 -3.24 3.89
C VAL A 555 -18.36 -3.57 3.43
N LEU A 556 -17.53 -2.55 3.18
CA LEU A 556 -16.13 -2.76 2.79
C LEU A 556 -15.33 -3.52 3.86
N ASP A 557 -15.51 -3.19 5.14
CA ASP A 557 -14.86 -3.92 6.24
C ASP A 557 -15.31 -5.39 6.31
N VAL A 558 -16.62 -5.64 6.15
CA VAL A 558 -17.17 -7.01 6.11
C VAL A 558 -16.58 -7.79 4.93
N VAL A 559 -16.52 -7.19 3.75
CA VAL A 559 -15.92 -7.80 2.55
C VAL A 559 -14.43 -8.06 2.76
N ALA A 560 -13.68 -7.11 3.32
CA ALA A 560 -12.25 -7.27 3.60
C ALA A 560 -11.99 -8.42 4.57
N ARG A 561 -12.77 -8.52 5.65
CA ARG A 561 -12.72 -9.65 6.59
C ARG A 561 -13.12 -10.96 5.93
N TRP A 562 -14.13 -10.96 5.05
CA TRP A 562 -14.54 -12.15 4.30
C TRP A 562 -13.44 -12.64 3.35
N VAL A 563 -12.83 -11.75 2.57
CA VAL A 563 -11.73 -12.08 1.64
C VAL A 563 -10.54 -12.62 2.42
N THR A 564 -10.14 -11.92 3.48
CA THR A 564 -8.99 -12.32 4.33
C THR A 564 -9.25 -13.68 4.97
N GLY A 565 -10.43 -13.88 5.57
CA GLY A 565 -10.80 -15.16 6.17
C GLY A 565 -10.90 -16.31 5.17
N ARG A 566 -11.17 -16.04 3.88
CA ARG A 566 -11.23 -17.07 2.83
C ARG A 566 -9.87 -17.41 2.24
N THR A 567 -8.99 -16.42 2.07
CA THR A 567 -7.68 -16.57 1.42
C THR A 567 -6.55 -16.87 2.40
N GLN A 568 -6.56 -16.28 3.59
CA GLN A 568 -5.50 -16.40 4.61
C GLN A 568 -5.95 -17.27 5.80
N ARG A 569 -6.31 -18.54 5.53
CA ARG A 569 -6.82 -19.46 6.56
C ARG A 569 -5.74 -20.01 7.51
N GLY A 570 -4.45 -19.78 7.24
CA GLY A 570 -3.34 -20.37 7.98
C GLY A 570 -3.14 -21.88 7.75
N SER A 571 -3.82 -22.47 6.76
CA SER A 571 -3.75 -23.91 6.48
C SER A 571 -2.78 -24.22 5.34
N LEU A 572 -1.66 -24.90 5.65
CA LEU A 572 -0.68 -25.34 4.64
C LEU A 572 -1.34 -26.16 3.51
N ALA A 573 -2.25 -27.07 3.85
CA ALA A 573 -2.94 -27.90 2.85
C ALA A 573 -3.80 -27.07 1.87
N PHE A 574 -4.38 -25.96 2.33
CA PHE A 574 -5.11 -25.04 1.46
C PHE A 574 -4.15 -24.29 0.52
N TYR A 575 -3.03 -23.78 1.05
CA TYR A 575 -2.02 -23.12 0.23
C TYR A 575 -1.42 -24.07 -0.81
N LEU A 576 -1.10 -25.32 -0.44
CA LEU A 576 -0.65 -26.35 -1.37
C LEU A 576 -1.70 -26.65 -2.44
N TYR A 577 -2.99 -26.72 -2.08
CA TYR A 577 -4.06 -26.89 -3.05
C TYR A 577 -4.08 -25.73 -4.07
N VAL A 578 -3.95 -24.48 -3.61
CA VAL A 578 -3.91 -23.31 -4.50
C VAL A 578 -2.67 -23.34 -5.41
N ILE A 579 -1.49 -23.66 -4.86
CA ILE A 579 -0.24 -23.75 -5.62
C ILE A 579 -0.36 -24.82 -6.70
N LEU A 580 -0.76 -26.05 -6.34
CA LEU A 580 -0.89 -27.16 -7.28
C LEU A 580 -2.00 -26.90 -8.32
N ALA A 581 -3.13 -26.30 -7.92
CA ALA A 581 -4.18 -25.93 -8.85
C ALA A 581 -3.69 -24.88 -9.86
N THR A 582 -2.93 -23.88 -9.41
CA THR A 582 -2.35 -22.86 -10.29
C THR A 582 -1.32 -23.48 -11.24
N ALA A 583 -0.47 -24.38 -10.74
CA ALA A 583 0.52 -25.11 -11.52
C ALA A 583 -0.09 -26.08 -12.55
N VAL A 584 -1.37 -26.44 -12.40
CA VAL A 584 -2.13 -27.17 -13.42
C VAL A 584 -2.78 -26.21 -14.40
N LEU A 585 -3.57 -25.26 -13.89
CA LEU A 585 -4.45 -24.42 -14.70
C LEU A 585 -3.66 -23.49 -15.63
N VAL A 586 -2.62 -22.82 -15.12
CA VAL A 586 -1.88 -21.83 -15.91
C VAL A 586 -1.12 -22.49 -17.08
N PRO A 587 -0.30 -23.54 -16.87
CA PRO A 587 0.38 -24.19 -18.00
C PRO A 587 -0.59 -24.88 -18.95
N LEU A 588 -1.66 -25.51 -18.45
CA LEU A 588 -2.67 -26.12 -19.32
C LEU A 588 -3.34 -25.09 -20.23
N THR A 589 -3.70 -23.92 -19.68
CA THR A 589 -4.28 -22.82 -20.45
C THR A 589 -3.30 -22.31 -21.52
N ALA A 590 -2.02 -22.20 -21.18
CA ALA A 590 -0.98 -21.80 -22.12
C ALA A 590 -0.78 -22.85 -23.24
N LEU A 591 -0.68 -24.14 -22.90
CA LEU A 591 -0.54 -25.22 -23.90
C LEU A 591 -1.69 -25.22 -24.91
N VAL A 592 -2.91 -25.00 -24.43
CA VAL A 592 -4.13 -24.97 -25.28
C VAL A 592 -4.19 -23.70 -26.12
N LEU A 593 -4.01 -22.52 -25.53
CA LEU A 593 -4.12 -21.24 -26.24
C LEU A 593 -2.99 -21.03 -27.25
N LEU A 594 -1.77 -21.45 -26.91
CA LEU A 594 -0.58 -21.30 -27.76
C LEU A 594 -0.38 -22.47 -28.73
N ARG A 595 -1.23 -23.52 -28.65
CA ARG A 595 -1.13 -24.74 -29.48
C ARG A 595 0.27 -25.34 -29.47
N ALA A 596 0.79 -25.57 -28.26
CA ALA A 596 2.15 -26.05 -28.07
C ALA A 596 2.38 -27.39 -28.80
N PRO A 597 3.57 -27.59 -29.41
CA PRO A 597 3.86 -28.81 -30.15
C PRO A 597 3.92 -30.00 -29.20
N MET A 598 3.39 -31.14 -29.66
CA MET A 598 3.41 -32.43 -28.98
C MET A 598 4.31 -33.39 -29.76
N ALA A 599 5.10 -34.21 -29.06
CA ALA A 599 5.90 -35.24 -29.72
C ALA A 599 5.00 -36.31 -30.32
N THR A 600 5.23 -36.67 -31.58
CA THR A 600 4.50 -37.74 -32.30
C THR A 600 5.09 -39.12 -32.04
N ASP A 601 6.41 -39.21 -31.82
CA ASP A 601 7.15 -40.46 -31.64
C ASP A 601 7.65 -40.59 -30.19
N VAL A 602 6.72 -40.88 -29.27
CA VAL A 602 7.06 -41.11 -27.85
C VAL A 602 7.51 -42.56 -27.66
N GLN A 603 8.78 -42.75 -27.33
CA GLN A 603 9.29 -44.05 -26.87
C GLN A 603 8.99 -44.21 -25.38
N TRP A 604 8.21 -45.25 -25.04
CA TRP A 604 7.76 -45.49 -23.66
C TRP A 604 8.81 -46.20 -22.78
N ALA A 605 9.68 -47.03 -23.37
CA ALA A 605 10.81 -47.67 -22.70
C ALA A 605 11.86 -48.08 -23.74
N GLN A 606 13.14 -47.96 -23.39
CA GLN A 606 14.27 -48.39 -24.23
C GLN A 606 14.68 -49.84 -23.94
N SER A 607 14.44 -50.31 -22.71
CA SER A 607 14.74 -51.67 -22.27
C SER A 607 13.61 -52.29 -21.44
N PRO A 608 13.43 -53.63 -21.46
CA PRO A 608 12.50 -54.30 -20.56
C PRO A 608 12.84 -54.08 -19.07
N ALA A 609 14.11 -53.82 -18.76
CA ALA A 609 14.56 -53.52 -17.40
C ALA A 609 13.93 -52.23 -16.85
N GLU A 610 13.79 -51.18 -17.68
CA GLU A 610 13.11 -49.94 -17.27
C GLU A 610 11.65 -50.18 -16.89
N VAL A 611 10.95 -51.05 -17.62
CA VAL A 611 9.56 -51.40 -17.31
C VAL A 611 9.46 -52.08 -15.94
N VAL A 612 10.37 -53.00 -15.66
CA VAL A 612 10.43 -53.68 -14.34
C VAL A 612 10.70 -52.69 -13.22
N VAL A 613 11.64 -51.77 -13.42
CA VAL A 613 11.97 -50.72 -12.44
C VAL A 613 10.78 -49.76 -12.24
N ALA A 614 10.12 -49.34 -13.33
CA ALA A 614 8.93 -48.49 -13.26
C ALA A 614 7.77 -49.17 -12.51
N LEU A 615 7.57 -50.48 -12.71
CA LEU A 615 6.60 -51.27 -11.95
C LEU A 615 6.97 -51.32 -10.45
N ALA A 616 8.25 -51.47 -10.11
CA ALA A 616 8.71 -51.43 -8.72
C ALA A 616 8.46 -50.05 -8.07
N ILE A 617 8.72 -48.96 -8.80
CA ILE A 617 8.40 -47.58 -8.37
C ILE A 617 6.89 -47.44 -8.14
N LEU A 618 6.05 -47.94 -9.05
CA LEU A 618 4.59 -47.90 -8.93
C LEU A 618 4.10 -48.65 -7.68
N VAL A 619 4.68 -49.83 -7.40
CA VAL A 619 4.40 -50.57 -6.17
C VAL A 619 4.78 -49.76 -4.94
N GLY A 620 5.94 -49.10 -4.95
CA GLY A 620 6.38 -48.17 -3.89
C GLY A 620 5.38 -47.03 -3.66
N ILE A 621 4.92 -46.38 -4.73
CA ILE A 621 3.93 -45.29 -4.67
C ILE A 621 2.60 -45.79 -4.07
N VAL A 622 2.07 -46.90 -4.57
CA VAL A 622 0.80 -47.47 -4.06
C VAL A 622 0.97 -47.92 -2.60
N GLY A 623 2.12 -48.48 -2.24
CA GLY A 623 2.49 -48.83 -0.88
C GLY A 623 2.50 -47.61 0.05
N ALA A 624 3.13 -46.52 -0.37
CA ALA A 624 3.18 -45.27 0.38
C ALA A 624 1.79 -44.66 0.60
N LEU A 625 0.93 -44.68 -0.43
CA LEU A 625 -0.46 -44.17 -0.35
C LEU A 625 -1.37 -45.00 0.58
N ARG A 626 -1.05 -46.29 0.76
CA ARG A 626 -1.80 -47.21 1.64
C ARG A 626 -1.18 -47.36 3.03
N ALA A 627 0.02 -46.82 3.25
CA ALA A 627 0.72 -46.94 4.51
C ALA A 627 -0.08 -46.30 5.65
N ARG A 628 -0.29 -47.07 6.72
CA ARG A 628 -0.95 -46.58 7.96
C ARG A 628 0.06 -46.16 9.03
N ARG A 629 1.30 -46.63 8.92
CA ARG A 629 2.42 -46.34 9.82
C ARG A 629 3.48 -45.50 9.10
N ARG A 630 4.06 -44.52 9.80
CA ARG A 630 5.06 -43.60 9.23
C ARG A 630 6.29 -44.32 8.69
N PHE A 631 6.80 -45.29 9.44
CA PHE A 631 7.96 -46.10 9.05
C PHE A 631 7.72 -46.85 7.73
N THR A 632 6.55 -47.50 7.59
CA THR A 632 6.17 -48.14 6.32
C THR A 632 6.06 -47.13 5.19
N GLY A 633 5.50 -45.94 5.46
CA GLY A 633 5.41 -44.87 4.46
C GLY A 633 6.77 -44.43 3.93
N VAL A 634 7.73 -44.16 4.83
CA VAL A 634 9.10 -43.77 4.45
C VAL A 634 9.79 -44.88 3.67
N LEU A 635 9.70 -46.14 4.13
CA LEU A 635 10.31 -47.27 3.42
C LEU A 635 9.76 -47.41 2.00
N MET A 636 8.45 -47.25 1.82
CA MET A 636 7.80 -47.32 0.50
C MET A 636 8.18 -46.15 -0.41
N VAL A 637 8.42 -44.95 0.14
CA VAL A 637 8.96 -43.82 -0.61
C VAL A 637 10.41 -44.09 -1.02
N SER A 638 11.23 -44.69 -0.16
CA SER A 638 12.61 -45.03 -0.52
C SER A 638 12.73 -46.05 -1.65
N VAL A 639 11.74 -46.93 -1.83
CA VAL A 639 11.67 -47.81 -3.02
C VAL A 639 11.67 -46.98 -4.31
N THR A 640 11.03 -45.80 -4.31
CA THR A 640 11.07 -44.92 -5.49
C THR A 640 12.44 -44.30 -5.70
N GLY A 641 13.14 -43.93 -4.62
CA GLY A 641 14.49 -43.39 -4.67
C GLY A 641 15.51 -44.39 -5.22
N TYR A 642 15.51 -45.63 -4.72
CA TYR A 642 16.34 -46.71 -5.27
C TYR A 642 15.91 -47.13 -6.69
N GLY A 643 14.63 -47.00 -7.02
CA GLY A 643 14.16 -47.13 -8.40
C GLY A 643 14.82 -46.11 -9.34
N LEU A 644 14.93 -44.84 -8.92
CA LEU A 644 15.62 -43.80 -9.69
C LEU A 644 17.12 -44.10 -9.87
N VAL A 645 17.79 -44.68 -8.87
CA VAL A 645 19.19 -45.13 -9.00
C VAL A 645 19.35 -46.09 -10.17
N LEU A 646 18.46 -47.08 -10.27
CA LEU A 646 18.49 -48.05 -11.38
C LEU A 646 18.16 -47.38 -12.71
N ILE A 647 17.22 -46.44 -12.76
CA ILE A 647 16.93 -45.68 -13.98
C ILE A 647 18.16 -44.87 -14.44
N TYR A 648 18.85 -44.16 -13.54
CA TYR A 648 20.07 -43.43 -13.88
C TYR A 648 21.18 -44.35 -14.38
N ALA A 649 21.38 -45.50 -13.74
CA ALA A 649 22.36 -46.49 -14.17
C ALA A 649 22.04 -47.04 -15.58
N LEU A 650 20.77 -47.35 -15.87
CA LEU A 650 20.33 -47.84 -17.19
C LEU A 650 20.49 -46.77 -18.28
N HIS A 651 20.38 -45.49 -17.95
CA HIS A 651 20.60 -44.36 -18.87
C HIS A 651 22.08 -43.94 -18.98
N GLY A 652 23.01 -44.69 -18.40
CA GLY A 652 24.45 -44.39 -18.49
C GLY A 652 24.90 -43.19 -17.66
N ALA A 653 24.19 -42.86 -16.57
CA ALA A 653 24.53 -41.79 -15.63
C ALA A 653 25.06 -42.37 -14.29
N PRO A 654 26.28 -42.94 -14.25
CA PRO A 654 26.80 -43.63 -13.08
C PRO A 654 27.04 -42.70 -11.87
N ASP A 655 27.47 -41.46 -12.11
CA ASP A 655 27.68 -40.47 -11.03
C ASP A 655 26.37 -40.15 -10.31
N LEU A 656 25.30 -39.87 -11.05
CA LEU A 656 23.97 -39.60 -10.50
C LEU A 656 23.39 -40.81 -9.78
N ALA A 657 23.62 -42.02 -10.32
CA ALA A 657 23.17 -43.26 -9.68
C ALA A 657 23.87 -43.46 -8.32
N LEU A 658 25.19 -43.25 -8.29
CA LEU A 658 26.00 -43.40 -7.07
C LEU A 658 25.62 -42.34 -6.03
N THR A 659 25.53 -41.06 -6.41
CA THR A 659 25.13 -40.00 -5.46
C THR A 659 23.71 -40.21 -4.95
N GLN A 660 22.75 -40.54 -5.83
CA GLN A 660 21.36 -40.77 -5.44
C GLN A 660 21.23 -41.95 -4.46
N MET A 661 21.98 -43.04 -4.67
CA MET A 661 22.00 -44.18 -3.75
C MET A 661 22.49 -43.77 -2.36
N LEU A 662 23.58 -43.01 -2.30
CA LEU A 662 24.17 -42.56 -1.03
C LEU A 662 23.25 -41.56 -0.32
N VAL A 663 22.68 -40.60 -1.05
CA VAL A 663 21.70 -39.64 -0.52
C VAL A 663 20.47 -40.37 0.02
N GLU A 664 19.89 -41.29 -0.74
CA GLU A 664 18.70 -42.05 -0.33
C GLU A 664 18.97 -42.83 0.97
N THR A 665 20.15 -43.43 1.09
CA THR A 665 20.58 -44.15 2.29
C THR A 665 20.66 -43.21 3.51
N ILE A 666 21.29 -42.04 3.36
CA ILE A 666 21.44 -41.06 4.45
C ILE A 666 20.08 -40.45 4.83
N VAL A 667 19.25 -40.10 3.85
CA VAL A 667 17.92 -39.53 4.06
C VAL A 667 17.02 -40.54 4.76
N LEU A 668 17.06 -41.81 4.38
CA LEU A 668 16.35 -42.88 5.07
C LEU A 668 16.76 -42.97 6.54
N VAL A 669 18.07 -42.97 6.83
CA VAL A 669 18.55 -42.96 8.23
C VAL A 669 18.06 -41.72 8.96
N ALA A 670 18.21 -40.53 8.39
CA ALA A 670 17.79 -39.27 9.01
C ALA A 670 16.28 -39.27 9.33
N PHE A 671 15.44 -39.78 8.41
CA PHE A 671 14.02 -39.96 8.65
C PHE A 671 13.74 -40.99 9.74
N VAL A 672 14.44 -42.12 9.77
CA VAL A 672 14.26 -43.13 10.82
C VAL A 672 14.60 -42.54 12.19
N LEU A 673 15.68 -41.79 12.31
CA LEU A 673 16.07 -41.10 13.55
C LEU A 673 15.01 -40.07 13.97
N ALA A 674 14.55 -39.23 13.03
CA ALA A 674 13.50 -38.25 13.31
C ALA A 674 12.17 -38.90 13.71
N LEU A 675 11.78 -40.00 13.04
CA LEU A 675 10.52 -40.70 13.28
C LEU A 675 10.48 -41.39 14.65
N ARG A 676 11.62 -41.70 15.27
CA ARG A 676 11.67 -42.23 16.65
C ARG A 676 11.00 -41.29 17.66
N SER A 677 11.01 -39.98 17.38
CA SER A 677 10.41 -38.95 18.24
C SER A 677 8.93 -38.67 17.97
N LEU A 678 8.34 -39.28 16.94
CA LEU A 678 6.98 -39.00 16.49
C LEU A 678 6.04 -40.20 16.65
N PRO A 679 4.73 -40.00 16.88
CA PRO A 679 3.76 -41.09 16.95
C PRO A 679 3.78 -41.97 15.69
N SER A 680 3.72 -43.30 15.89
CA SER A 680 3.88 -44.30 14.81
C SER A 680 2.78 -44.27 13.73
N GLY A 681 1.56 -43.81 14.10
CA GLY A 681 0.40 -43.73 13.21
C GLY A 681 0.37 -42.48 12.33
N LEU A 682 -0.05 -42.64 11.08
CA LEU A 682 -0.40 -41.54 10.19
C LEU A 682 -1.87 -41.13 10.42
N TRP A 683 -2.08 -39.95 10.98
CA TRP A 683 -3.42 -39.43 11.24
C TRP A 683 -4.07 -38.95 9.93
N SER A 684 -5.18 -39.59 9.52
CA SER A 684 -5.99 -39.10 8.40
C SER A 684 -7.37 -38.67 8.90
N ARG A 685 -7.60 -37.35 8.98
CA ARG A 685 -8.89 -36.74 9.39
C ARG A 685 -9.73 -36.26 8.18
N ALA A 686 -9.41 -36.69 6.96
CA ALA A 686 -10.05 -36.15 5.75
C ALA A 686 -11.27 -36.99 5.31
N GLY A 687 -12.45 -36.39 5.23
CA GLY A 687 -13.65 -37.02 4.66
C GLY A 687 -13.49 -37.39 3.17
N ASN A 688 -14.31 -38.33 2.69
CA ASN A 688 -14.20 -38.94 1.35
C ASN A 688 -14.14 -37.93 0.20
N GLN A 689 -14.93 -36.86 0.25
CA GLN A 689 -14.96 -35.84 -0.81
C GLN A 689 -13.62 -35.07 -0.93
N ARG A 690 -13.01 -34.71 0.20
CA ARG A 690 -11.70 -34.01 0.20
C ARG A 690 -10.59 -34.93 -0.29
N ARG A 691 -10.69 -36.23 -0.04
CA ARG A 691 -9.75 -37.23 -0.53
C ARG A 691 -9.82 -37.35 -2.05
N LEU A 692 -11.03 -37.37 -2.63
CA LEU A 692 -11.21 -37.40 -4.08
C LEU A 692 -10.65 -36.14 -4.77
N LEU A 693 -10.94 -34.95 -4.22
CA LEU A 693 -10.41 -33.69 -4.78
C LEU A 693 -8.88 -33.63 -4.74
N ARG A 694 -8.26 -34.07 -3.64
CA ARG A 694 -6.79 -34.15 -3.52
C ARG A 694 -6.20 -35.16 -4.49
N GLY A 695 -6.82 -36.33 -4.62
CA GLY A 695 -6.40 -37.35 -5.58
C GLY A 695 -6.48 -36.85 -7.02
N GLY A 696 -7.62 -36.28 -7.41
CA GLY A 696 -7.82 -35.70 -8.74
C GLY A 696 -6.82 -34.59 -9.06
N LEU A 697 -6.58 -33.67 -8.12
CA LEU A 697 -5.58 -32.62 -8.31
C LEU A 697 -4.15 -33.17 -8.43
N SER A 698 -3.78 -34.18 -7.64
CA SER A 698 -2.45 -34.79 -7.69
C SER A 698 -2.21 -35.52 -9.02
N ILE A 699 -3.23 -36.23 -9.52
CA ILE A 699 -3.19 -36.87 -10.84
C ILE A 699 -3.08 -35.81 -11.93
N ALA A 700 -3.93 -34.78 -11.90
CA ALA A 700 -3.88 -33.69 -12.87
C ALA A 700 -2.50 -33.00 -12.89
N PHE A 701 -1.91 -32.76 -11.72
CA PHE A 701 -0.55 -32.21 -11.59
C PHE A 701 0.52 -33.14 -12.17
N GLY A 702 0.49 -34.45 -11.87
CA GLY A 702 1.42 -35.39 -12.47
C GLY A 702 1.29 -35.46 -14.00
N SER A 703 0.05 -35.52 -14.50
CA SER A 703 -0.23 -35.58 -15.94
C SER A 703 0.21 -34.31 -16.67
N ILE A 704 -0.07 -33.12 -16.13
CA ILE A 704 0.33 -31.87 -16.80
C ILE A 704 1.84 -31.72 -16.86
N ILE A 705 2.57 -32.10 -15.80
CA ILE A 705 4.05 -32.07 -15.80
C ILE A 705 4.61 -33.02 -16.86
N ALA A 706 4.02 -34.22 -17.00
CA ALA A 706 4.40 -35.15 -18.07
C ALA A 706 4.14 -34.56 -19.46
N VAL A 707 2.98 -33.95 -19.70
CA VAL A 707 2.65 -33.28 -20.97
C VAL A 707 3.60 -32.12 -21.26
N ILE A 708 3.93 -31.30 -20.25
CA ILE A 708 4.91 -30.23 -20.38
C ILE A 708 6.28 -30.79 -20.77
N ALA A 709 6.74 -31.87 -20.12
CA ALA A 709 8.01 -32.50 -20.45
C ALA A 709 8.05 -33.00 -21.91
N VAL A 710 6.99 -33.66 -22.37
CA VAL A 710 6.85 -34.11 -23.77
C VAL A 710 6.82 -32.91 -24.73
N SER A 711 6.09 -31.85 -24.40
CA SER A 711 6.03 -30.64 -25.22
C SER A 711 7.37 -29.93 -25.31
N ALA A 712 8.07 -29.81 -24.18
CA ALA A 712 9.38 -29.18 -24.12
C ALA A 712 10.42 -29.97 -24.93
N ALA A 713 10.36 -31.30 -24.90
CA ALA A 713 11.19 -32.14 -25.76
C ALA A 713 10.89 -31.93 -27.24
N ALA A 714 9.60 -31.88 -27.62
CA ALA A 714 9.17 -31.62 -29.00
C ALA A 714 9.50 -30.19 -29.50
N SER A 715 9.66 -29.24 -28.58
CA SER A 715 9.96 -27.84 -28.90
C SER A 715 11.45 -27.56 -29.14
N ARG A 716 12.34 -28.56 -29.01
CA ARG A 716 13.78 -28.38 -29.22
C ARG A 716 14.09 -28.24 -30.71
N THR A 717 14.63 -27.09 -31.11
CA THR A 717 14.98 -26.79 -32.52
C THR A 717 16.48 -26.66 -32.76
N ALA A 718 17.28 -26.41 -31.72
CA ALA A 718 18.73 -26.27 -31.80
C ALA A 718 19.44 -27.55 -31.34
N ALA A 719 20.65 -27.79 -31.87
CA ALA A 719 21.52 -28.86 -31.39
C ALA A 719 21.89 -28.60 -29.91
N PRO A 720 21.82 -29.62 -29.04
CA PRO A 720 22.12 -29.43 -27.62
C PRO A 720 23.63 -29.31 -27.41
N ILE A 721 24.03 -28.39 -26.52
CA ILE A 721 25.44 -28.20 -26.11
C ILE A 721 26.05 -29.45 -25.47
N SER A 722 25.22 -30.41 -25.03
CA SER A 722 25.67 -31.69 -24.48
C SER A 722 26.53 -32.51 -25.43
N LEU A 723 26.46 -32.27 -26.74
CA LEU A 723 27.31 -32.92 -27.73
C LEU A 723 28.77 -32.43 -27.68
N ALA A 724 29.00 -31.19 -27.21
CA ALA A 724 30.34 -30.60 -27.12
C ALA A 724 31.02 -30.85 -25.75
N TYR A 725 30.24 -31.13 -24.70
CA TYR A 725 30.78 -31.28 -23.34
C TYR A 725 31.84 -32.38 -23.16
N PRO A 726 31.78 -33.56 -23.79
CA PRO A 726 32.83 -34.56 -23.62
C PRO A 726 34.20 -34.08 -24.12
N GLU A 727 34.22 -33.36 -25.24
CA GLU A 727 35.46 -32.80 -25.79
C GLU A 727 35.96 -31.66 -24.90
N LEU A 728 35.10 -30.69 -24.55
CA LEU A 728 35.44 -29.57 -23.67
C LEU A 728 35.94 -30.03 -22.29
N ALA A 729 35.30 -31.05 -21.71
CA ALA A 729 35.72 -31.58 -20.41
C ALA A 729 37.14 -32.17 -20.45
N TYR A 730 37.52 -32.78 -21.58
CA TYR A 730 38.85 -33.35 -21.75
C TYR A 730 39.89 -32.30 -22.13
N THR A 731 39.59 -31.42 -23.10
CA THR A 731 40.56 -30.47 -23.66
C THR A 731 40.73 -29.20 -22.83
N GLU A 732 39.66 -28.71 -22.21
CA GLU A 732 39.70 -27.50 -21.37
C GLU A 732 39.76 -27.85 -19.87
N GLY A 733 39.00 -28.88 -19.45
CA GLY A 733 38.90 -29.27 -18.03
C GLY A 733 39.88 -30.37 -17.58
N GLY A 734 40.60 -31.02 -18.49
CA GLY A 734 41.64 -32.02 -18.17
C GLY A 734 41.14 -33.38 -17.69
N GLY A 735 39.83 -33.64 -17.74
CA GLY A 735 39.24 -34.84 -17.14
C GLY A 735 38.41 -35.68 -18.10
N ALA A 736 38.45 -37.01 -17.92
CA ALA A 736 37.64 -37.95 -18.71
C ALA A 736 36.20 -38.07 -18.17
N ASN A 737 35.96 -37.72 -16.91
CA ASN A 737 34.61 -37.68 -16.36
C ASN A 737 33.93 -36.34 -16.68
N THR A 738 33.15 -36.33 -17.77
CA THR A 738 32.41 -35.15 -18.21
C THR A 738 31.49 -34.58 -17.12
N VAL A 739 30.82 -35.42 -16.31
CA VAL A 739 29.89 -34.93 -15.27
C VAL A 739 30.64 -34.21 -14.16
N ASN A 740 31.69 -34.84 -13.60
CA ASN A 740 32.44 -34.22 -12.51
C ASN A 740 33.12 -32.94 -12.98
N VAL A 741 33.80 -32.95 -14.13
CA VAL A 741 34.43 -31.75 -14.71
C VAL A 741 33.42 -30.62 -14.92
N LEU A 742 32.20 -30.94 -15.36
CA LEU A 742 31.14 -29.92 -15.45
C LEU A 742 30.80 -29.32 -14.09
N LEU A 743 30.73 -30.11 -13.03
CA LEU A 743 30.36 -29.65 -11.68
C LEU A 743 31.48 -28.88 -10.99
N VAL A 744 32.75 -29.19 -11.26
CA VAL A 744 33.88 -28.59 -10.51
C VAL A 744 34.69 -27.57 -11.29
N ASP A 745 34.46 -27.46 -12.60
CA ASP A 745 35.16 -26.54 -13.48
C ASP A 745 34.19 -25.73 -14.36
N ILE A 746 33.65 -26.32 -15.43
CA ILE A 746 32.88 -25.59 -16.47
C ILE A 746 31.64 -24.88 -15.90
N ARG A 747 30.94 -25.51 -14.95
CA ARG A 747 29.75 -24.96 -14.25
C ARG A 747 29.93 -24.97 -12.74
N ALA A 748 31.17 -24.78 -12.27
CA ALA A 748 31.53 -24.78 -10.84
C ALA A 748 30.71 -23.80 -9.98
N TRP A 749 30.17 -22.76 -10.59
CA TRP A 749 29.31 -21.79 -9.90
C TRP A 749 28.02 -22.43 -9.35
N ASP A 750 27.43 -23.39 -10.07
CA ASP A 750 26.23 -24.09 -9.63
C ASP A 750 26.54 -24.91 -8.36
N THR A 751 27.65 -25.66 -8.39
CA THR A 751 28.10 -26.46 -7.24
C THR A 751 28.48 -25.61 -6.04
N PHE A 752 29.12 -24.44 -6.24
CA PHE A 752 29.37 -23.50 -5.14
C PHE A 752 28.07 -23.00 -4.49
N GLY A 753 27.03 -22.75 -5.30
CA GLY A 753 25.68 -22.43 -4.81
C GLY A 753 25.06 -23.57 -4.01
N GLU A 754 25.10 -24.79 -4.53
CA GLU A 754 24.55 -25.98 -3.88
C GLU A 754 25.20 -26.26 -2.51
N ILE A 755 26.54 -26.26 -2.42
CA ILE A 755 27.23 -26.50 -1.14
C ILE A 755 26.96 -25.39 -0.12
N THR A 756 26.76 -24.16 -0.59
CA THR A 756 26.35 -23.04 0.28
C THR A 756 24.93 -23.27 0.81
N VAL A 757 24.00 -23.71 -0.03
CA VAL A 757 22.63 -24.08 0.38
C VAL A 757 22.66 -25.23 1.39
N LEU A 758 23.49 -26.26 1.18
CA LEU A 758 23.66 -27.36 2.13
C LEU A 758 24.19 -26.87 3.49
N ALA A 759 25.20 -26.01 3.48
CA ALA A 759 25.74 -25.43 4.72
C ALA A 759 24.71 -24.58 5.47
N LEU A 760 23.90 -23.80 4.75
CA LEU A 760 22.79 -23.02 5.31
C LEU A 760 21.69 -23.91 5.87
N ALA A 761 21.29 -24.96 5.14
CA ALA A 761 20.28 -25.91 5.60
C ALA A 761 20.73 -26.64 6.88
N ALA A 762 21.98 -27.13 6.92
CA ALA A 762 22.57 -27.75 8.10
C ALA A 762 22.54 -26.80 9.30
N THR A 763 23.09 -25.60 9.11
CA THR A 763 23.17 -24.59 10.17
C THR A 763 21.78 -24.13 10.64
N GLY A 764 20.80 -24.04 9.73
CA GLY A 764 19.42 -23.71 10.03
C GLY A 764 18.73 -24.79 10.87
N ILE A 765 18.88 -26.06 10.48
CA ILE A 765 18.37 -27.22 11.24
C ILE A 765 18.98 -27.24 12.64
N ALA A 766 20.31 -27.11 12.74
CA ALA A 766 21.01 -27.05 14.02
C ALA A 766 20.52 -25.86 14.88
N SER A 767 20.34 -24.67 14.30
CA SER A 767 19.89 -23.49 15.05
C SER A 767 18.45 -23.63 15.58
N LEU A 768 17.56 -24.28 14.82
CA LEU A 768 16.19 -24.57 15.25
C LEU A 768 16.11 -25.63 16.35
N ILE A 769 17.07 -26.55 16.40
CA ILE A 769 17.11 -27.62 17.40
C ILE A 769 17.82 -27.13 18.67
N PHE A 770 18.97 -26.46 18.55
CA PHE A 770 19.81 -26.02 19.67
C PHE A 770 19.48 -24.59 20.18
N ILE A 771 18.18 -24.28 20.36
CA ILE A 771 17.64 -22.93 20.69
C ILE A 771 18.26 -22.30 21.96
N ARG A 772 18.78 -23.08 22.91
CA ARG A 772 19.32 -22.58 24.20
C ARG A 772 20.85 -22.52 24.29
N GLY A 773 21.57 -22.80 23.22
CA GLY A 773 23.03 -22.62 23.16
C GLY A 773 23.72 -23.78 22.45
N ARG A 774 24.55 -23.43 21.46
CA ARG A 774 25.42 -24.36 20.72
C ARG A 774 26.69 -24.70 21.52
N SER A 775 26.58 -24.97 22.83
CA SER A 775 27.75 -25.33 23.62
C SER A 775 28.24 -26.71 23.20
N ASP A 776 29.34 -26.72 22.45
CA ASP A 776 30.02 -27.92 21.96
C ASP A 776 30.81 -28.61 23.10
N THR A 777 30.19 -28.78 24.27
CA THR A 777 30.79 -29.48 25.42
C THR A 777 30.83 -30.97 25.14
N ARG A 778 31.82 -31.38 24.35
CA ARG A 778 32.14 -32.79 24.09
C ARG A 778 32.59 -33.43 25.39
N LYS A 779 31.81 -34.40 25.89
CA LYS A 779 32.28 -35.34 26.90
C LYS A 779 32.97 -36.49 26.17
N ARG A 780 34.22 -36.80 26.53
CA ARG A 780 34.93 -37.95 25.95
C ARG A 780 34.31 -39.24 26.47
N ALA A 781 34.44 -40.32 25.72
CA ALA A 781 33.96 -41.64 26.16
C ALA A 781 34.64 -42.14 27.45
N VAL A 782 35.78 -41.53 27.82
CA VAL A 782 36.49 -41.79 29.08
C VAL A 782 35.76 -41.20 30.30
N ASP A 783 35.00 -40.11 30.10
CA ASP A 783 34.35 -39.35 31.16
C ASP A 783 32.87 -39.76 31.39
N VAL A 784 32.45 -40.87 30.77
CA VAL A 784 31.07 -41.38 30.78
C VAL A 784 31.06 -42.74 31.45
N GLU A 785 30.15 -42.92 32.42
CA GLU A 785 29.99 -44.20 33.13
C GLU A 785 29.50 -45.31 32.19
N ASP A 786 30.01 -46.52 32.39
CA ASP A 786 29.64 -47.69 31.59
C ASP A 786 28.14 -48.01 31.73
N GLY A 787 27.47 -48.27 30.60
CA GLY A 787 26.04 -48.58 30.55
C GLY A 787 25.10 -47.45 30.97
N SER A 788 25.57 -46.20 31.04
CA SER A 788 24.77 -45.04 31.47
C SER A 788 23.83 -44.47 30.39
N VAL A 789 24.05 -44.81 29.11
CA VAL A 789 23.27 -44.32 27.97
C VAL A 789 22.13 -45.29 27.64
N ASP A 790 20.93 -44.75 27.37
CA ASP A 790 19.71 -45.47 26.97
C ASP A 790 19.20 -46.49 28.02
N ARG A 791 19.52 -46.27 29.31
CA ARG A 791 19.22 -47.19 30.44
C ARG A 791 17.75 -47.17 30.90
N THR A 792 16.98 -46.14 30.55
CA THR A 792 15.70 -45.77 31.21
C THR A 792 14.43 -45.98 30.37
N GLN A 793 14.49 -46.71 29.25
CA GLN A 793 13.40 -46.69 28.25
C GLN A 793 12.35 -47.81 28.29
N GLU A 794 12.01 -48.41 29.44
CA GLU A 794 10.81 -49.27 29.52
C GLU A 794 9.94 -48.99 30.76
N SER A 795 8.71 -48.52 30.50
CA SER A 795 7.59 -48.68 31.40
C SER A 795 7.21 -50.16 31.48
N LEU A 796 7.15 -50.67 32.70
CA LEU A 796 6.67 -51.97 33.11
C LEU A 796 5.34 -52.33 32.42
N ASP A 797 5.36 -53.23 31.43
CA ASP A 797 4.25 -54.16 31.10
C ASP A 797 4.53 -54.94 29.79
N ALA A 798 5.30 -56.05 29.88
CA ALA A 798 5.19 -57.19 28.94
C ALA A 798 6.09 -58.38 29.35
N GLY A 799 5.50 -59.35 30.07
CA GLY A 799 5.79 -60.80 30.02
C GLY A 799 7.24 -61.31 30.15
N GLY A 800 7.42 -62.35 30.98
CA GLY A 800 8.71 -62.99 31.32
C GLY A 800 9.60 -63.54 30.19
N ARG A 801 9.25 -63.36 28.90
CA ARG A 801 10.17 -63.57 27.77
C ARG A 801 11.19 -62.43 27.63
N ALA A 802 10.82 -61.19 27.96
CA ALA A 802 11.73 -60.04 27.92
C ALA A 802 12.72 -60.08 29.09
N GLU A 803 12.26 -60.49 30.28
CA GLU A 803 13.09 -60.75 31.46
C GLU A 803 14.11 -61.87 31.20
N ALA A 804 13.67 -62.99 30.62
CA ALA A 804 14.56 -64.09 30.28
C ALA A 804 15.56 -63.72 29.16
N ALA A 805 15.17 -62.87 28.22
CA ALA A 805 16.08 -62.32 27.21
C ALA A 805 17.10 -61.33 27.82
N ARG A 806 16.68 -60.53 28.82
CA ARG A 806 17.57 -59.67 29.62
C ARG A 806 18.54 -60.47 30.46
N GLU A 807 18.08 -61.48 31.19
CA GLU A 807 18.95 -62.37 31.96
C GLU A 807 19.94 -63.10 31.06
N LEU A 808 19.49 -63.62 29.91
CA LEU A 808 20.37 -64.27 28.94
C LEU A 808 21.38 -63.27 28.35
N ALA A 809 20.95 -62.06 27.97
CA ALA A 809 21.84 -61.01 27.49
C ALA A 809 22.83 -60.54 28.56
N ALA A 810 22.41 -60.44 29.83
CA ALA A 810 23.26 -60.13 30.97
C ALA A 810 24.29 -61.25 31.24
N HIS A 811 23.90 -62.51 31.08
CA HIS A 811 24.79 -63.67 31.17
C HIS A 811 25.85 -63.69 30.06
N PHE A 812 25.50 -63.30 28.83
CA PHE A 812 26.45 -63.14 27.74
C PHE A 812 27.24 -61.82 27.81
N ALA A 813 26.80 -60.83 28.59
CA ALA A 813 27.47 -59.55 28.77
C ALA A 813 28.63 -59.59 29.78
N GLU A 814 28.65 -60.54 30.74
CA GLU A 814 29.78 -60.73 31.66
C GLU A 814 31.08 -61.20 30.96
N ALA A 815 30.98 -61.72 29.73
CA ALA A 815 32.09 -62.37 29.02
C ALA A 815 32.89 -61.49 28.02
N ALA A 816 32.58 -60.20 27.84
CA ALA A 816 33.39 -59.31 27.01
C ALA A 816 33.57 -57.92 27.65
N ARG A 817 34.56 -57.82 28.54
CA ARG A 817 34.97 -56.55 29.18
C ARG A 817 35.54 -55.52 28.19
N ASP A 818 35.92 -55.93 26.99
CA ASP A 818 36.45 -55.03 25.95
C ASP A 818 35.41 -54.80 24.83
N PRO A 819 34.86 -53.59 24.69
CA PRO A 819 34.04 -53.24 23.54
C PRO A 819 34.90 -53.23 22.25
N TRP A 820 34.31 -53.61 21.11
CA TRP A 820 35.03 -53.59 19.82
C TRP A 820 35.17 -52.17 19.27
N LEU A 821 34.36 -51.25 19.76
CA LEU A 821 34.35 -49.81 19.49
C LEU A 821 34.72 -49.02 20.77
N VAL A 822 35.31 -47.83 20.60
CA VAL A 822 35.94 -47.06 21.69
C VAL A 822 34.96 -46.67 22.80
N ALA A 823 33.74 -46.27 22.44
CA ALA A 823 32.68 -45.88 23.35
C ALA A 823 31.58 -46.94 23.50
N GLY A 824 31.77 -48.15 22.96
CA GLY A 824 30.75 -49.22 23.00
C GLY A 824 30.33 -49.60 24.43
N ARG A 825 31.23 -49.43 25.42
CA ARG A 825 30.95 -49.61 26.86
C ARG A 825 29.94 -48.63 27.45
N THR A 826 29.71 -47.47 26.82
CA THR A 826 28.79 -46.44 27.32
C THR A 826 27.32 -46.82 27.11
N LEU A 827 27.02 -47.72 26.17
CA LEU A 827 25.67 -48.22 25.89
C LEU A 827 25.25 -49.30 26.88
N ALA A 828 23.96 -49.33 27.23
CA ALA A 828 23.38 -50.40 28.04
C ALA A 828 23.63 -51.79 27.39
N PRO A 829 24.08 -52.82 28.15
CA PRO A 829 24.46 -54.13 27.60
C PRO A 829 23.38 -54.80 26.75
N GLU A 830 22.12 -54.62 27.12
CA GLU A 830 20.94 -55.21 26.45
C GLU A 830 20.69 -54.67 25.04
N ARG A 831 21.25 -53.49 24.71
CA ARG A 831 21.11 -52.84 23.40
C ARG A 831 22.36 -52.91 22.55
N ARG A 832 23.43 -53.53 23.05
CA ARG A 832 24.67 -53.74 22.30
C ARG A 832 24.52 -54.91 21.33
N SER A 833 24.87 -54.68 20.07
CA SER A 833 24.96 -55.73 19.05
C SER A 833 26.43 -55.97 18.69
N ILE A 834 27.01 -57.05 19.23
CA ILE A 834 28.41 -57.43 18.99
C ILE A 834 28.66 -57.63 17.49
N ILE A 835 27.72 -58.26 16.79
CA ILE A 835 27.79 -58.47 15.34
C ILE A 835 27.92 -57.12 14.62
N PHE A 836 27.12 -56.13 15.02
CA PHE A 836 27.13 -54.83 14.39
C PHE A 836 28.38 -54.02 14.74
N GLU A 837 28.90 -54.10 15.98
CA GLU A 837 30.18 -53.48 16.38
C GLU A 837 31.36 -54.03 15.57
N VAL A 838 31.44 -55.37 15.41
CA VAL A 838 32.51 -56.04 14.64
C VAL A 838 32.45 -55.67 13.17
N ILE A 839 31.26 -55.74 12.55
CA ILE A 839 31.07 -55.35 11.14
C ILE A 839 31.44 -53.88 10.93
N THR A 840 31.02 -53.01 11.85
CA THR A 840 31.34 -51.58 11.80
C THR A 840 32.84 -51.34 11.83
N ARG A 841 33.58 -52.00 12.73
CA ARG A 841 35.03 -51.86 12.84
C ARG A 841 35.76 -52.28 11.55
N LEU A 842 35.33 -53.38 10.94
CA LEU A 842 35.91 -53.91 9.70
C LEU A 842 35.60 -53.02 8.49
N LEU A 843 34.35 -52.56 8.37
CA LEU A 843 33.91 -51.78 7.21
C LEU A 843 34.36 -50.33 7.30
N PHE A 844 34.43 -49.72 8.49
CA PHE A 844 34.68 -48.28 8.63
C PHE A 844 35.93 -47.79 7.88
N HIS A 845 37.08 -48.40 8.13
CA HIS A 845 38.34 -48.02 7.48
C HIS A 845 38.29 -48.25 5.97
N THR A 846 37.70 -49.35 5.54
CA THR A 846 37.52 -49.69 4.11
C THR A 846 36.65 -48.66 3.40
N VAL A 847 35.53 -48.25 4.01
CA VAL A 847 34.61 -47.26 3.45
C VAL A 847 35.24 -45.87 3.42
N ILE A 848 36.05 -45.50 4.43
CA ILE A 848 36.80 -44.23 4.43
C ILE A 848 37.86 -44.20 3.32
N VAL A 849 38.61 -45.29 3.13
CA VAL A 849 39.58 -45.40 2.03
C VAL A 849 38.86 -45.31 0.67
N LEU A 850 37.73 -45.99 0.51
CA LEU A 850 36.92 -45.90 -0.70
C LEU A 850 36.36 -44.48 -0.92
N SER A 851 35.97 -43.79 0.14
CA SER A 851 35.52 -42.39 0.12
C SER A 851 36.60 -41.44 -0.39
N ILE A 852 37.85 -41.62 0.07
CA ILE A 852 39.01 -40.85 -0.40
C ILE A 852 39.34 -41.23 -1.85
N TYR A 853 39.26 -42.51 -2.20
CA TYR A 853 39.45 -42.96 -3.57
C TYR A 853 38.45 -42.28 -4.52
N LEU A 854 37.15 -42.27 -4.18
CA LEU A 854 36.13 -41.62 -5.01
C LEU A 854 36.36 -40.11 -5.17
N LEU A 855 36.91 -39.44 -4.15
CA LEU A 855 37.26 -38.03 -4.21
C LEU A 855 38.35 -37.76 -5.27
N PHE A 856 39.42 -38.55 -5.28
CA PHE A 856 40.53 -38.36 -6.24
C PHE A 856 40.24 -38.96 -7.62
N ALA A 857 39.50 -40.06 -7.68
CA ALA A 857 39.14 -40.73 -8.93
C ALA A 857 38.10 -39.94 -9.74
N GLY A 858 37.36 -39.03 -9.10
CA GLY A 858 36.22 -38.31 -9.69
C GLY A 858 36.52 -37.54 -10.98
N HIS A 859 37.77 -37.14 -11.20
CA HIS A 859 38.17 -36.41 -12.42
C HIS A 859 38.13 -37.27 -13.69
N SER A 860 38.30 -38.60 -13.56
CA SER A 860 38.40 -39.53 -14.70
C SER A 860 37.48 -40.75 -14.60
N LEU A 861 36.96 -41.04 -13.42
CA LEU A 861 36.03 -42.13 -13.14
C LEU A 861 34.82 -41.60 -12.37
N PRO A 862 33.72 -42.38 -12.28
CA PRO A 862 32.57 -41.98 -11.48
C PRO A 862 32.94 -41.75 -10.02
N GLY A 863 32.58 -40.59 -9.46
CA GLY A 863 33.04 -40.12 -8.16
C GLY A 863 32.98 -38.59 -8.01
N GLY A 864 33.83 -38.04 -7.14
CA GLY A 864 33.92 -36.61 -6.85
C GLY A 864 33.67 -36.27 -5.37
N GLY A 865 33.69 -34.98 -5.04
CA GLY A 865 33.59 -34.49 -3.67
C GLY A 865 32.29 -34.86 -2.96
N PHE A 866 31.15 -34.81 -3.66
CA PHE A 866 29.84 -35.19 -3.10
C PHE A 866 29.74 -36.68 -2.79
N ALA A 867 30.04 -37.53 -3.76
CA ALA A 867 30.01 -38.99 -3.63
C ALA A 867 30.95 -39.47 -2.51
N GLY A 868 32.19 -39.00 -2.53
CA GLY A 868 33.18 -39.29 -1.49
C GLY A 868 32.68 -38.84 -0.12
N GLY A 869 32.17 -37.60 -0.01
CA GLY A 869 31.71 -37.04 1.25
C GLY A 869 30.51 -37.78 1.84
N LEU A 870 29.52 -38.14 1.01
CA LEU A 870 28.36 -38.93 1.45
C LEU A 870 28.78 -40.33 1.92
N LEU A 871 29.71 -40.98 1.21
CA LEU A 871 30.21 -42.30 1.60
C LEU A 871 30.95 -42.26 2.95
N ALA A 872 31.75 -41.23 3.21
CA ALA A 872 32.31 -40.99 4.55
C ALA A 872 31.22 -40.72 5.59
N GLY A 873 30.18 -39.95 5.23
CA GLY A 873 29.00 -39.74 6.06
C GLY A 873 28.27 -41.04 6.43
N ILE A 874 28.16 -42.00 5.52
CA ILE A 874 27.61 -43.33 5.80
C ILE A 874 28.51 -44.10 6.78
N ALA A 875 29.84 -44.04 6.60
CA ALA A 875 30.77 -44.66 7.54
C ALA A 875 30.59 -44.12 8.98
N LEU A 876 30.40 -42.81 9.12
CA LEU A 876 30.10 -42.15 10.39
C LEU A 876 28.72 -42.52 10.94
N THR A 877 27.73 -42.64 10.05
CA THR A 877 26.38 -43.07 10.39
C THR A 877 26.37 -44.48 10.98
N ILE A 878 27.09 -45.41 10.36
CA ILE A 878 27.20 -46.80 10.85
C ILE A 878 27.86 -46.81 12.24
N ARG A 879 28.91 -46.00 12.46
CA ARG A 879 29.53 -45.85 13.79
C ARG A 879 28.58 -45.29 14.84
N TYR A 880 27.79 -44.27 14.50
CA TYR A 880 26.76 -43.73 15.39
C TYR A 880 25.71 -44.79 15.76
N LEU A 881 25.20 -45.53 14.77
CA LEU A 881 24.20 -46.58 15.03
C LEU A 881 24.78 -47.73 15.88
N ALA A 882 26.07 -48.04 15.75
CA ALA A 882 26.70 -49.16 16.46
C ALA A 882 27.16 -48.82 17.87
N GLY A 883 27.64 -47.60 18.13
CA GLY A 883 28.23 -47.20 19.42
C GLY A 883 27.61 -45.96 20.07
N GLY A 884 26.55 -45.40 19.49
CA GLY A 884 25.82 -44.26 20.04
C GLY A 884 26.54 -42.92 19.92
N ARG A 885 26.01 -41.89 20.60
CA ARG A 885 26.48 -40.49 20.49
C ARG A 885 27.94 -40.27 20.87
N PHE A 886 28.46 -41.02 21.83
CA PHE A 886 29.86 -40.87 22.28
C PHE A 886 30.84 -41.53 21.32
N GLU A 887 30.47 -42.64 20.67
CA GLU A 887 31.29 -43.26 19.63
C GLU A 887 31.42 -42.35 18.40
N LEU A 888 30.34 -41.67 18.01
CA LEU A 888 30.37 -40.67 16.94
C LEU A 888 31.32 -39.50 17.28
N GLY A 889 31.33 -39.07 18.55
CA GLY A 889 32.23 -38.03 19.04
C GLY A 889 33.71 -38.43 19.03
N GLU A 890 34.04 -39.69 19.33
CA GLU A 890 35.41 -40.22 19.24
C GLU A 890 35.83 -40.49 17.79
N ALA A 891 34.87 -40.81 16.90
CA ALA A 891 35.13 -41.03 15.48
C ALA A 891 35.51 -39.74 14.73
N THR A 892 35.09 -38.57 15.21
CA THR A 892 35.28 -37.28 14.54
C THR A 892 35.85 -36.22 15.49
N PRO A 893 37.17 -35.95 15.44
CA PRO A 893 37.78 -34.94 16.32
C PRO A 893 37.43 -33.50 15.93
N LEU A 894 36.78 -33.26 14.79
CA LEU A 894 36.36 -31.94 14.31
C LEU A 894 34.86 -31.73 14.48
N SER A 895 34.43 -30.50 14.76
CA SER A 895 32.99 -30.21 14.89
C SER A 895 32.35 -30.13 13.50
N ALA A 896 31.07 -30.49 13.41
CA ALA A 896 30.30 -30.34 12.16
C ALA A 896 30.38 -28.89 11.62
N GLY A 897 30.28 -27.89 12.50
CA GLY A 897 30.42 -26.48 12.13
C GLY A 897 31.83 -26.11 11.63
N ALA A 898 32.88 -26.69 12.22
CA ALA A 898 34.24 -26.49 11.74
C ALA A 898 34.41 -27.09 10.34
N LEU A 899 33.94 -28.33 10.11
CA LEU A 899 34.01 -28.99 8.80
C LEU A 899 33.25 -28.21 7.71
N LEU A 900 32.03 -27.75 8.00
CA LEU A 900 31.24 -26.90 7.11
C LEU A 900 31.97 -25.58 6.79
N GLY A 901 32.48 -24.90 7.81
CA GLY A 901 33.21 -23.64 7.64
C GLY A 901 34.52 -23.79 6.89
N THR A 902 35.32 -24.82 7.22
CA THR A 902 36.57 -25.11 6.52
C THR A 902 36.33 -25.53 5.08
N GLY A 903 35.31 -26.35 4.82
CA GLY A 903 34.99 -26.77 3.47
C GLY A 903 34.52 -25.61 2.60
N LEU A 904 33.69 -24.70 3.15
CA LEU A 904 33.27 -23.48 2.43
C LEU A 904 34.44 -22.54 2.20
N LEU A 905 35.33 -22.38 3.18
CA LEU A 905 36.56 -21.60 3.03
C LEU A 905 37.46 -22.19 1.94
N VAL A 906 37.67 -23.51 1.93
CA VAL A 906 38.50 -24.20 0.93
C VAL A 906 37.91 -24.04 -0.47
N ALA A 907 36.60 -24.25 -0.65
CA ALA A 907 35.92 -24.05 -1.93
C ALA A 907 36.00 -22.59 -2.40
N PHE A 908 35.77 -21.63 -1.49
CA PHE A 908 35.89 -20.20 -1.79
C PHE A 908 37.31 -19.80 -2.17
N MET A 909 38.31 -20.25 -1.41
CA MET A 909 39.71 -19.97 -1.71
C MET A 909 40.11 -20.58 -3.05
N SER A 910 39.73 -21.83 -3.32
CA SER A 910 39.97 -22.49 -4.61
C SER A 910 39.35 -21.70 -5.77
N ALA A 911 38.18 -21.09 -5.57
CA ALA A 911 37.52 -20.26 -6.58
C ALA A 911 38.19 -18.90 -6.80
N MET A 912 38.75 -18.29 -5.74
CA MET A 912 39.31 -16.93 -5.77
C MET A 912 40.80 -16.87 -6.10
N VAL A 913 41.58 -17.90 -5.74
CA VAL A 913 43.03 -17.95 -5.95
C VAL A 913 43.46 -17.64 -7.39
N PRO A 914 42.78 -18.12 -8.44
CA PRO A 914 43.12 -17.77 -9.82
C PRO A 914 43.19 -16.26 -10.12
N LEU A 915 42.37 -15.43 -9.46
CA LEU A 915 42.40 -13.97 -9.62
C LEU A 915 43.75 -13.36 -9.22
N VAL A 916 44.40 -13.92 -8.20
CA VAL A 916 45.70 -13.45 -7.70
C VAL A 916 46.79 -13.65 -8.76
N PHE A 917 46.60 -14.63 -9.65
CA PHE A 917 47.50 -14.95 -10.75
C PHE A 917 47.05 -14.38 -12.10
N GLY A 918 46.06 -13.47 -12.11
CA GLY A 918 45.55 -12.83 -13.33
C GLY A 918 44.54 -13.66 -14.13
N GLY A 919 44.09 -14.80 -13.59
CA GLY A 919 43.00 -15.61 -14.16
C GLY A 919 41.61 -15.10 -13.78
N ALA A 920 40.57 -15.83 -14.17
CA ALA A 920 39.18 -15.56 -13.82
C ALA A 920 38.74 -16.35 -12.57
N VAL A 921 37.68 -15.89 -11.90
CA VAL A 921 37.04 -16.64 -10.81
C VAL A 921 36.64 -18.03 -11.27
N LEU A 922 36.88 -19.06 -10.44
CA LEU A 922 36.62 -20.48 -10.70
C LEU A 922 37.41 -21.11 -11.86
N GLN A 923 38.40 -20.41 -12.42
CA GLN A 923 39.27 -21.00 -13.42
C GLN A 923 40.17 -22.08 -12.79
N SER A 924 40.17 -23.30 -13.30
CA SER A 924 41.15 -24.32 -12.91
C SER A 924 42.40 -24.31 -13.78
N TYR A 925 43.45 -24.95 -13.27
CA TYR A 925 44.71 -25.20 -13.97
C TYR A 925 45.08 -26.67 -13.84
N ILE A 926 45.71 -27.22 -14.88
CA ILE A 926 46.24 -28.58 -14.89
C ILE A 926 47.74 -28.49 -14.61
N LEU A 927 48.19 -29.18 -13.56
CA LEU A 927 49.59 -29.24 -13.17
C LEU A 927 50.16 -30.60 -13.56
N GLU A 928 51.13 -30.60 -14.46
CA GLU A 928 51.83 -31.81 -14.92
C GLU A 928 53.20 -31.93 -14.22
N PHE A 929 53.46 -33.06 -13.56
CA PHE A 929 54.76 -33.34 -12.95
C PHE A 929 55.08 -34.83 -12.89
N SER A 930 56.36 -35.18 -13.02
CA SER A 930 56.85 -36.57 -12.98
C SER A 930 57.32 -36.96 -11.58
N LEU A 931 56.74 -38.00 -10.98
CA LEU A 931 57.15 -38.52 -9.67
C LEU A 931 58.09 -39.74 -9.81
N PRO A 932 59.20 -39.84 -9.03
CA PRO A 932 60.27 -40.85 -9.23
C PRO A 932 59.89 -42.34 -9.13
N LEU A 933 58.63 -42.67 -8.84
CA LEU A 933 58.11 -44.03 -8.67
C LEU A 933 56.72 -44.25 -9.30
N ILE A 934 56.02 -43.18 -9.67
CA ILE A 934 54.60 -43.20 -10.05
C ILE A 934 54.42 -42.84 -11.54
N GLY A 935 55.41 -42.17 -12.15
CA GLY A 935 55.35 -41.70 -13.54
C GLY A 935 54.85 -40.26 -13.64
N ASP A 936 54.38 -39.89 -14.83
CA ASP A 936 53.78 -38.58 -15.10
C ASP A 936 52.39 -38.49 -14.46
N VAL A 937 52.16 -37.44 -13.67
CA VAL A 937 50.90 -37.19 -12.96
C VAL A 937 50.32 -35.87 -13.43
N GLU A 938 49.08 -35.93 -13.91
CA GLU A 938 48.24 -34.79 -14.23
C GLU A 938 47.35 -34.47 -13.02
N PHE A 939 47.47 -33.27 -12.45
CA PHE A 939 46.71 -32.85 -11.28
C PHE A 939 45.94 -31.55 -11.56
N ALA A 940 44.61 -31.64 -11.58
CA ALA A 940 43.74 -30.47 -11.76
C ALA A 940 43.53 -29.74 -10.44
N THR A 941 43.68 -28.40 -10.43
CA THR A 941 43.43 -27.59 -9.23
C THR A 941 41.97 -27.61 -8.79
N SER A 942 41.04 -28.03 -9.64
CA SER A 942 39.63 -28.26 -9.31
C SER A 942 39.43 -29.34 -8.23
N THR A 943 40.40 -30.23 -8.01
CA THR A 943 40.37 -31.17 -6.87
C THR A 943 40.33 -30.46 -5.51
N PHE A 944 40.92 -29.27 -5.36
CA PHE A 944 40.80 -28.49 -4.12
C PHE A 944 39.37 -28.01 -3.86
N PHE A 945 38.66 -27.63 -4.92
CA PHE A 945 37.25 -27.30 -4.83
C PHE A 945 36.44 -28.52 -4.38
N ASP A 946 36.71 -29.69 -4.98
CA ASP A 946 36.11 -30.99 -4.60
C ASP A 946 36.39 -31.39 -3.14
N ILE A 947 37.59 -31.11 -2.62
CA ILE A 947 37.92 -31.29 -1.19
C ILE A 947 37.05 -30.39 -0.32
N GLY A 948 36.80 -29.14 -0.75
CA GLY A 948 35.89 -28.23 -0.08
C GLY A 948 34.46 -28.79 -0.01
N VAL A 949 33.95 -29.29 -1.14
CA VAL A 949 32.64 -29.98 -1.23
C VAL A 949 32.59 -31.19 -0.29
N TYR A 950 33.60 -32.05 -0.34
CA TYR A 950 33.72 -33.24 0.49
C TYR A 950 33.58 -32.91 1.98
N LEU A 951 34.32 -31.90 2.46
CA LEU A 951 34.28 -31.47 3.86
C LEU A 951 32.90 -30.94 4.27
N ILE A 952 32.23 -30.18 3.39
CA ILE A 952 30.88 -29.68 3.65
C ILE A 952 29.89 -30.83 3.78
N VAL A 953 29.94 -31.80 2.87
CA VAL A 953 29.03 -32.94 2.87
C VAL A 953 29.23 -33.82 4.10
N VAL A 954 30.48 -34.11 4.49
CA VAL A 954 30.78 -34.83 5.74
C VAL A 954 30.28 -34.04 6.95
N GLY A 955 30.52 -32.72 6.97
CA GLY A 955 30.05 -31.81 8.01
C GLY A 955 28.52 -31.81 8.14
N LEU A 956 27.79 -31.78 7.02
CA LEU A 956 26.33 -31.85 6.97
C LEU A 956 25.81 -33.16 7.58
N VAL A 957 26.34 -34.31 7.15
CA VAL A 957 25.89 -35.62 7.67
C VAL A 957 26.16 -35.71 9.17
N LEU A 958 27.33 -35.26 9.62
CA LEU A 958 27.67 -35.21 11.04
C LEU A 958 26.70 -34.31 11.84
N ASP A 959 26.32 -33.17 11.29
CA ASP A 959 25.36 -32.26 11.92
C ASP A 959 23.97 -32.90 12.03
N VAL A 960 23.49 -33.56 10.96
CA VAL A 960 22.22 -34.29 10.94
C VAL A 960 22.20 -35.41 11.99
N LEU A 961 23.25 -36.25 12.06
CA LEU A 961 23.34 -37.33 13.05
C LEU A 961 23.37 -36.79 14.48
N ARG A 962 24.04 -35.66 14.70
CA ARG A 962 24.09 -35.03 16.01
C ARG A 962 22.74 -34.40 16.40
N SER A 963 22.10 -33.69 15.48
CA SER A 963 20.86 -32.95 15.75
C SER A 963 19.64 -33.87 15.84
N LEU A 964 19.53 -34.87 14.95
CA LEU A 964 18.39 -35.80 14.90
C LEU A 964 18.66 -37.12 15.64
N GLY A 965 19.91 -37.46 15.91
CA GLY A 965 20.27 -38.62 16.72
C GLY A 965 20.58 -38.20 18.16
N SER A 966 21.81 -37.74 18.37
CA SER A 966 22.37 -37.50 19.72
C SER A 966 21.53 -36.55 20.59
N GLU A 967 21.03 -35.43 20.06
CA GLU A 967 20.26 -34.46 20.84
C GLU A 967 18.84 -34.96 21.15
N LEU A 968 18.22 -35.70 20.22
CA LEU A 968 16.94 -36.37 20.47
C LEU A 968 17.09 -37.47 21.53
N ASP A 969 18.19 -38.24 21.51
CA ASP A 969 18.49 -39.22 22.55
C ASP A 969 18.61 -38.55 23.93
N VAL A 970 19.33 -37.43 24.04
CA VAL A 970 19.46 -36.67 25.30
C VAL A 970 18.11 -36.18 25.81
N ARG A 971 17.27 -35.58 24.95
CA ARG A 971 15.94 -35.10 25.33
C ARG A 971 15.01 -36.22 25.78
N THR A 972 15.13 -37.38 25.15
CA THR A 972 14.34 -38.56 25.50
C THR A 972 14.77 -39.13 26.85
N GLU A 973 16.08 -39.14 27.14
CA GLU A 973 16.62 -39.61 28.43
C GLU A 973 16.38 -38.64 29.60
N THR A 974 16.31 -37.33 29.32
CA THR A 974 16.18 -36.27 30.36
C THR A 974 14.77 -35.69 30.48
N GLY A 975 13.86 -35.99 29.55
CA GLY A 975 12.48 -35.54 29.56
C GLY A 975 11.59 -36.31 30.56
N PRO A 976 10.53 -35.71 31.10
CA PRO A 976 9.58 -36.44 31.95
C PRO A 976 8.89 -37.56 31.14
N LEU A 977 8.75 -38.75 31.74
CA LEU A 977 8.10 -39.91 31.13
C LEU A 977 6.69 -39.53 30.61
N PRO A 978 6.29 -39.96 29.40
CA PRO A 978 4.95 -39.71 28.90
C PRO A 978 3.94 -40.38 29.83
N GLN A 979 3.07 -39.60 30.47
CA GLN A 979 1.86 -40.16 31.07
C GLN A 979 1.00 -40.70 29.93
N ASP A 980 0.45 -41.90 30.14
CA ASP A 980 -0.38 -42.64 29.20
C ASP A 980 -1.55 -41.77 28.70
N GLU A 981 -1.39 -41.11 27.54
CA GLU A 981 -2.40 -40.24 26.89
C GLU A 981 -3.62 -41.03 26.37
N SER A 982 -3.71 -42.34 26.67
CA SER A 982 -4.88 -43.15 26.36
C SER A 982 -6.10 -42.83 27.25
N ALA A 983 -5.94 -42.08 28.35
CA ALA A 983 -7.02 -41.77 29.29
C ALA A 983 -7.55 -40.32 29.27
N GLN A 984 -6.87 -39.36 28.61
CA GLN A 984 -7.23 -37.92 28.71
C GLN A 984 -7.91 -37.30 27.48
N ASP A 985 -7.97 -37.99 26.35
CA ASP A 985 -8.56 -37.43 25.11
C ASP A 985 -10.10 -37.61 24.99
N ALA A 986 -10.76 -38.02 26.08
CA ALA A 986 -12.23 -38.02 26.17
C ALA A 986 -12.82 -36.64 26.55
N ALA A 987 -11.99 -35.61 26.76
CA ALA A 987 -12.42 -34.31 27.26
C ALA A 987 -11.84 -33.12 26.47
N VAL A 988 -12.07 -33.10 25.15
CA VAL A 988 -12.07 -31.82 24.41
C VAL A 988 -13.53 -31.42 24.19
N PRO A 989 -14.02 -30.32 24.80
CA PRO A 989 -15.42 -29.95 24.64
C PRO A 989 -15.71 -29.59 23.19
N SER A 990 -16.74 -30.23 22.63
CA SER A 990 -17.36 -29.89 21.36
C SER A 990 -18.01 -28.50 21.46
N THR A 991 -17.23 -27.45 21.27
CA THR A 991 -17.75 -26.10 21.06
C THR A 991 -17.03 -25.47 19.89
N ILE A 992 -17.65 -25.57 18.72
CA ILE A 992 -18.04 -24.46 17.85
C ILE A 992 -19.15 -25.07 16.99
N GLU A 993 -20.34 -25.07 17.59
CA GLU A 993 -21.57 -25.25 16.86
C GLU A 993 -21.75 -24.05 15.94
N GLU A 994 -22.24 -24.40 14.77
CA GLU A 994 -22.65 -23.57 13.66
C GLU A 994 -23.33 -22.25 14.07
N VAL A 995 -22.64 -21.13 13.86
CA VAL A 995 -23.33 -19.92 13.39
C VAL A 995 -23.26 -19.94 11.87
N ARG A 996 -24.28 -20.56 11.28
CA ARG A 996 -24.66 -20.37 9.86
C ARG A 996 -25.53 -19.09 9.75
N PRO A 997 -25.64 -18.54 8.53
CA PRO A 997 -25.36 -17.14 8.16
C PRO A 997 -26.32 -16.09 8.71
#